data_AF-E3C783-F1
#
_entry.id   AF-E3C783-F1
#
_cell.length_a   1.000
_cell.length_b   1.000
_cell.length_c   1.000
_cell.angle_alpha   90.00
_cell.angle_beta   90.00
_cell.angle_gamma   90.00
#
_symmetry.space_group_name_H-M   'P 1'
#
loop_
_entity.id
_entity.type
_entity.pdbx_description
1 polymer ?
#
loop_
_entity_poly.entity_id
_entity_poly.type
_entity_poly.pdbx_seq_one_letter_code
_entity_poly.pdbx_strand_id
1 'polypeptide(L)'
;MLNKMTGRYEYKSDYKGTVVYPGATTGQNFKAPVAGYQLLNPEILDQYFDFDANGYAIMKKGVLTPETRVLENGMVEGKINLTLNYGVLSPIKVQYVDTDNGHVLASMELPSYYMSTVSPERLAGDPKAPDASKYEGAAINIPGYKLVSAPLIEGKIDGQTQNSLQDKNYIYLTFQYKKVMDNAESATTTPGKGSTGAAISANTWTNLPGMFSISGVYGLKNSADNGDVEKRTQDLIDRYKKQGFSYIGTTNKIFNDDYYNYYATWTKIYLIPNQAVQVNYVDEQGNKLADSDTIATNAANPDQTNQGVNHSVNWNPAGEWTAKPKDIQGYHLVKTEGATNGEFTAYQYVTTFVYAKDQGNVVVTVHDVTDNKDLDNYTYNTGDQDVDTPVSYDKATTIAELQKAGYKVLNADVVVPGSIVKGTQTVTINVEHDTITVTPDKPATPTDPVNPSNPDGPKFPAGTYSDQLNHTYTRTINYVDSKTNEQVATPVVQTVKASRTALVDKVTGQLKGYVDAQGNLVSGDGWTSDQDGWAAVVSPKISGYQNPELTEVAATKINPSDPSSDQTVTVYYTPEIIDPNDPDKPTPTDPTDPTKPTDPTNPTDPTTPTTPENPTNPTTPVNPTTPANPGTPGVIVDNGQPGQPVVPTQAGKQVTPAKANNAQQLPQTGNNNQAAVLGLGMGAVASLLGLLGLNKKREN
;
A
#
# COMPACT_ATOMS: atom_id res chain seq x y z
N MET A 1 -53.28 -1.00 -32.87
CA MET A 1 -52.65 0.24 -33.37
C MET A 1 -52.89 1.36 -32.38
N LEU A 2 -51.98 2.34 -32.26
CA LEU A 2 -52.19 3.48 -31.35
C LEU A 2 -53.43 4.28 -31.79
N ASN A 3 -54.47 4.33 -30.95
CA ASN A 3 -55.63 5.15 -31.22
C ASN A 3 -55.33 6.59 -30.79
N LYS A 4 -55.06 7.46 -31.78
CA LYS A 4 -54.66 8.86 -31.57
C LYS A 4 -55.72 9.74 -30.87
N MET A 5 -56.97 9.27 -30.73
CA MET A 5 -58.03 10.01 -30.03
C MET A 5 -58.22 9.59 -28.57
N THR A 6 -57.83 8.37 -28.18
CA THR A 6 -57.95 7.86 -26.81
C THR A 6 -56.60 7.75 -26.09
N GLY A 7 -55.48 7.87 -26.82
CA GLY A 7 -54.11 7.63 -26.33
C GLY A 7 -53.74 6.15 -26.21
N ARG A 8 -54.74 5.25 -26.24
CA ARG A 8 -54.60 3.83 -25.88
C ARG A 8 -54.04 2.98 -27.01
N TYR A 9 -53.33 1.92 -26.61
CA TYR A 9 -52.87 0.89 -27.52
C TYR A 9 -53.98 -0.16 -27.73
N GLU A 10 -54.89 0.16 -28.65
CA GLU A 10 -56.09 -0.64 -28.93
C GLU A 10 -55.84 -1.56 -30.14
N TYR A 11 -56.18 -2.84 -30.01
CA TYR A 11 -56.41 -3.71 -31.16
C TYR A 11 -57.89 -3.61 -31.55
N LYS A 12 -58.16 -3.33 -32.83
CA LYS A 12 -59.53 -3.23 -33.35
C LYS A 12 -59.82 -4.43 -34.24
N SER A 13 -60.86 -5.18 -33.90
CA SER A 13 -61.38 -6.27 -34.72
C SER A 13 -62.64 -5.81 -35.43
N ASP A 14 -62.53 -5.55 -36.74
CA ASP A 14 -63.60 -5.11 -37.62
C ASP A 14 -64.29 -6.32 -38.26
N TYR A 15 -65.50 -6.66 -37.82
CA TYR A 15 -66.34 -7.67 -38.47
C TYR A 15 -67.33 -6.95 -39.39
N LYS A 16 -66.94 -6.80 -40.66
CA LYS A 16 -67.73 -6.08 -41.68
C LYS A 16 -68.55 -7.05 -42.52
N GLY A 17 -69.80 -6.70 -42.80
CA GLY A 17 -70.70 -7.51 -43.63
C GLY A 17 -70.99 -8.90 -43.06
N THR A 18 -70.86 -9.09 -41.74
CA THR A 18 -70.97 -10.41 -41.12
C THR A 18 -72.42 -10.88 -41.11
N VAL A 19 -72.69 -11.97 -41.82
CA VAL A 19 -74.04 -12.55 -41.95
C VAL A 19 -74.45 -13.20 -40.63
N VAL A 20 -75.60 -12.77 -40.11
CA VAL A 20 -76.20 -13.28 -38.87
C VAL A 20 -77.71 -13.49 -39.05
N TYR A 21 -78.27 -14.44 -38.29
CA TYR A 21 -79.66 -14.87 -38.39
C TYR A 21 -80.42 -14.52 -37.10
N PRO A 22 -81.57 -13.80 -37.15
CA PRO A 22 -82.32 -13.42 -35.96
C PRO A 22 -82.75 -14.62 -35.11
N GLY A 23 -82.50 -14.57 -33.80
CA GLY A 23 -82.79 -15.63 -32.86
C GLY A 23 -81.89 -16.87 -32.95
N ALA A 24 -80.86 -16.86 -33.82
CA ALA A 24 -79.86 -17.93 -33.87
C ALA A 24 -78.66 -17.61 -32.98
N THR A 25 -78.12 -18.64 -32.33
CA THR A 25 -76.82 -18.60 -31.66
C THR A 25 -75.72 -18.55 -32.72
N THR A 26 -74.83 -17.56 -32.63
CA THR A 26 -73.62 -17.52 -33.44
C THR A 26 -72.54 -18.42 -32.81
N GLY A 27 -71.71 -19.06 -33.62
CA GLY A 27 -70.58 -19.86 -33.13
C GLY A 27 -69.44 -19.05 -32.50
N GLN A 28 -69.56 -17.71 -32.41
CA GLN A 28 -68.56 -16.84 -31.80
C GLN A 28 -69.01 -16.38 -30.42
N ASN A 29 -68.21 -16.67 -29.39
CA ASN A 29 -68.34 -16.07 -28.07
C ASN A 29 -67.60 -14.72 -28.08
N PHE A 30 -68.31 -13.65 -28.45
CA PHE A 30 -67.72 -12.31 -28.56
C PHE A 30 -67.33 -11.67 -27.20
N LYS A 31 -67.83 -12.21 -26.08
CA LYS A 31 -67.49 -11.75 -24.72
C LYS A 31 -66.35 -12.58 -24.08
N ALA A 32 -65.86 -13.60 -24.78
CA ALA A 32 -64.73 -14.42 -24.35
C ALA A 32 -63.47 -13.57 -24.05
N PRO A 33 -62.78 -13.78 -22.92
CA PRO A 33 -61.46 -13.23 -22.69
C PRO A 33 -60.48 -13.67 -23.76
N VAL A 34 -59.57 -12.76 -24.15
CA VAL A 34 -58.48 -13.05 -25.09
C VAL A 34 -57.17 -12.87 -24.33
N ALA A 35 -56.30 -13.88 -24.32
CA ALA A 35 -55.04 -13.85 -23.57
C ALA A 35 -54.21 -12.60 -23.92
N GLY A 36 -53.86 -11.81 -22.90
CA GLY A 36 -53.14 -10.54 -23.04
C GLY A 36 -54.02 -9.30 -23.29
N TYR A 37 -55.35 -9.43 -23.37
CA TYR A 37 -56.27 -8.34 -23.73
C TYR A 37 -57.54 -8.29 -22.88
N GLN A 38 -58.09 -7.08 -22.74
CA GLN A 38 -59.42 -6.81 -22.19
C GLN A 38 -60.30 -6.16 -23.26
N LEU A 39 -61.54 -6.64 -23.41
CA LEU A 39 -62.54 -6.00 -24.27
C LEU A 39 -63.02 -4.69 -23.63
N LEU A 40 -62.88 -3.58 -24.35
CA LEU A 40 -63.13 -2.23 -23.82
C LEU A 40 -64.54 -1.68 -24.11
N ASN A 41 -65.25 -2.28 -25.08
CA ASN A 41 -66.57 -1.82 -25.54
C ASN A 41 -67.59 -2.98 -25.65
N PRO A 42 -67.79 -3.79 -24.58
CA PRO A 42 -68.72 -4.92 -24.60
C PRO A 42 -70.18 -4.50 -24.89
N GLU A 43 -70.56 -3.27 -24.60
CA GLU A 43 -71.91 -2.73 -24.81
C GLU A 43 -72.32 -2.62 -26.28
N ILE A 44 -71.36 -2.57 -27.22
CA ILE A 44 -71.69 -2.63 -28.66
C ILE A 44 -72.31 -3.98 -29.02
N LEU A 45 -71.91 -5.06 -28.34
CA LEU A 45 -72.49 -6.38 -28.55
C LEU A 45 -73.95 -6.44 -28.12
N ASP A 46 -74.29 -5.77 -27.01
CA ASP A 46 -75.65 -5.75 -26.45
C ASP A 46 -76.67 -5.04 -27.36
N GLN A 47 -76.22 -4.29 -28.37
CA GLN A 47 -77.08 -3.70 -29.41
C GLN A 47 -77.65 -4.76 -30.36
N TYR A 48 -76.88 -5.81 -30.65
CA TYR A 48 -77.20 -6.83 -31.66
C TYR A 48 -77.52 -8.20 -31.05
N PHE A 49 -77.03 -8.47 -29.85
CA PHE A 49 -77.03 -9.79 -29.24
C PHE A 49 -77.61 -9.80 -27.83
N ASP A 50 -78.38 -10.83 -27.53
CA ASP A 50 -78.50 -11.41 -26.20
C ASP A 50 -77.37 -12.43 -26.03
N PHE A 51 -77.12 -12.86 -24.79
CA PHE A 51 -76.06 -13.83 -24.49
C PHE A 51 -76.65 -15.00 -23.68
N ASP A 52 -76.28 -16.22 -24.04
CA ASP A 52 -76.61 -17.39 -23.22
C ASP A 52 -75.72 -17.47 -21.96
N ALA A 53 -76.00 -18.43 -21.09
CA ALA A 53 -75.24 -18.63 -19.86
C ALA A 53 -73.76 -19.02 -20.08
N ASN A 54 -73.39 -19.37 -21.32
CA ASN A 54 -72.03 -19.74 -21.75
C ASN A 54 -71.36 -18.64 -22.60
N GLY A 55 -71.90 -17.41 -22.59
CA GLY A 55 -71.36 -16.28 -23.34
C GLY A 55 -71.52 -16.36 -24.86
N TYR A 56 -72.27 -17.31 -25.42
CA TYR A 56 -72.56 -17.32 -26.86
C TYR A 56 -73.56 -16.24 -27.23
N ALA A 57 -73.24 -15.49 -28.28
CA ALA A 57 -74.08 -14.41 -28.77
C ALA A 57 -75.27 -14.96 -29.57
N ILE A 58 -76.49 -14.64 -29.13
CA ILE A 58 -77.76 -14.95 -29.78
C ILE A 58 -78.30 -13.65 -30.39
N MET A 59 -78.55 -13.61 -31.70
CA MET A 59 -78.95 -12.36 -32.36
C MET A 59 -80.37 -11.93 -31.95
N LYS A 60 -80.53 -10.68 -31.49
CA LYS A 60 -81.79 -10.15 -30.95
C LYS A 60 -82.90 -10.14 -32.01
N LYS A 61 -84.06 -10.72 -31.67
CA LYS A 61 -85.24 -10.70 -32.54
C LYS A 61 -85.71 -9.25 -32.75
N GLY A 62 -85.85 -8.85 -34.02
CA GLY A 62 -86.33 -7.51 -34.40
C GLY A 62 -85.24 -6.46 -34.64
N VAL A 63 -83.96 -6.76 -34.42
CA VAL A 63 -82.85 -5.86 -34.80
C VAL A 63 -82.65 -5.92 -36.32
N LEU A 64 -83.27 -4.98 -37.04
CA LEU A 64 -83.11 -4.83 -38.49
C LEU A 64 -81.76 -4.20 -38.81
N THR A 65 -80.92 -4.94 -39.53
CA THR A 65 -79.69 -4.40 -40.12
C THR A 65 -80.00 -3.68 -41.45
N PRO A 66 -79.16 -2.72 -41.90
CA PRO A 66 -79.36 -2.04 -43.18
C PRO A 66 -79.41 -2.97 -44.40
N GLU A 67 -78.77 -4.14 -44.31
CA GLU A 67 -78.76 -5.18 -45.35
C GLU A 67 -79.46 -6.46 -44.86
N THR A 68 -80.75 -6.34 -44.55
CA THR A 68 -81.59 -7.50 -44.20
C THR A 68 -82.24 -8.09 -45.46
N ARG A 69 -82.09 -9.41 -45.69
CA ARG A 69 -82.71 -10.12 -46.81
C ARG A 69 -83.38 -11.42 -46.37
N VAL A 70 -84.42 -11.82 -47.11
CA VAL A 70 -85.08 -13.12 -46.97
C VAL A 70 -84.45 -14.09 -47.96
N LEU A 71 -83.99 -15.24 -47.48
CA LEU A 71 -83.47 -16.33 -48.28
C LEU A 71 -84.61 -17.16 -48.88
N GLU A 72 -84.34 -17.92 -49.95
CA GLU A 72 -85.33 -18.75 -50.65
C GLU A 72 -85.98 -19.83 -49.74
N ASN A 73 -85.31 -20.23 -48.66
CA ASN A 73 -85.82 -21.15 -47.65
C ASN A 73 -86.69 -20.47 -46.56
N GLY A 74 -86.99 -19.18 -46.69
CA GLY A 74 -87.77 -18.38 -45.74
C GLY A 74 -86.99 -17.88 -44.52
N MET A 75 -85.71 -18.20 -44.37
CA MET A 75 -84.88 -17.63 -43.30
C MET A 75 -84.58 -16.16 -43.60
N VAL A 76 -84.58 -15.32 -42.56
CA VAL A 76 -84.11 -13.94 -42.65
C VAL A 76 -82.65 -13.89 -42.22
N GLU A 77 -81.80 -13.24 -43.00
CA GLU A 77 -80.45 -12.89 -42.59
C GLU A 77 -80.22 -11.38 -42.65
N GLY A 78 -79.39 -10.88 -41.74
CA GLY A 78 -78.91 -9.51 -41.74
C GLY A 78 -77.39 -9.47 -41.75
N LYS A 79 -76.81 -8.37 -42.25
CA LYS A 79 -75.37 -8.13 -42.11
C LYS A 79 -75.11 -7.08 -41.05
N ILE A 80 -74.33 -7.46 -40.04
CA ILE A 80 -73.82 -6.52 -39.04
C ILE A 80 -72.43 -6.00 -39.42
N ASN A 81 -72.17 -4.77 -39.02
CA ASN A 81 -70.84 -4.16 -39.01
C ASN A 81 -70.54 -3.79 -37.56
N LEU A 82 -69.55 -4.44 -36.95
CA LEU A 82 -69.14 -4.16 -35.58
C LEU A 82 -67.61 -4.06 -35.46
N THR A 83 -67.16 -3.18 -34.57
CA THR A 83 -65.75 -2.97 -34.26
C THR A 83 -65.55 -3.21 -32.76
N LEU A 84 -64.85 -4.29 -32.41
CA LEU A 84 -64.45 -4.57 -31.03
C LEU A 84 -63.08 -3.95 -30.75
N ASN A 85 -62.99 -3.19 -29.66
CA ASN A 85 -61.79 -2.52 -29.21
C ASN A 85 -61.20 -3.31 -28.03
N TYR A 86 -60.00 -3.83 -28.19
CA TYR A 86 -59.28 -4.58 -27.15
C TYR A 86 -58.09 -3.76 -26.64
N GLY A 87 -58.04 -3.50 -25.33
CA GLY A 87 -56.88 -2.91 -24.67
C GLY A 87 -55.91 -4.01 -24.25
N VAL A 88 -54.62 -3.82 -24.47
CA VAL A 88 -53.60 -4.76 -23.96
C VAL A 88 -53.53 -4.67 -22.44
N LEU A 89 -53.56 -5.81 -21.76
CA LEU A 89 -53.46 -5.89 -20.31
C LEU A 89 -52.15 -5.29 -19.81
N SER A 90 -52.21 -4.58 -18.69
CA SER A 90 -51.04 -3.98 -18.06
C SER A 90 -50.01 -5.06 -17.68
N PRO A 91 -48.72 -4.88 -18.01
CA PRO A 91 -47.68 -5.75 -17.53
C PRO A 91 -47.40 -5.49 -16.05
N ILE A 92 -46.82 -6.47 -15.38
CA ILE A 92 -46.51 -6.40 -13.95
C ILE A 92 -45.11 -5.85 -13.77
N LYS A 93 -44.95 -4.82 -12.93
CA LYS A 93 -43.67 -4.21 -12.56
C LYS A 93 -43.27 -4.67 -11.17
N VAL A 94 -42.33 -5.60 -11.10
CA VAL A 94 -41.67 -5.94 -9.85
C VAL A 94 -40.67 -4.84 -9.53
N GLN A 95 -40.71 -4.29 -8.33
CA GLN A 95 -39.78 -3.27 -7.83
C GLN A 95 -39.19 -3.70 -6.49
N TYR A 96 -37.93 -3.37 -6.29
CA TYR A 96 -37.23 -3.54 -5.02
C TYR A 96 -36.80 -2.15 -4.56
N VAL A 97 -37.27 -1.72 -3.39
CA VAL A 97 -37.20 -0.33 -2.93
C VAL A 97 -36.51 -0.24 -1.58
N ASP A 98 -35.61 0.73 -1.44
CA ASP A 98 -35.01 1.11 -0.16
C ASP A 98 -36.03 1.90 0.68
N THR A 99 -36.32 1.42 1.88
CA THR A 99 -37.28 2.05 2.81
C THR A 99 -36.83 3.41 3.31
N ASP A 100 -35.54 3.73 3.25
CA ASP A 100 -34.96 4.87 3.95
C ASP A 100 -35.01 6.16 3.11
N ASN A 101 -35.04 6.01 1.78
CA ASN A 101 -35.03 7.12 0.82
C ASN A 101 -36.02 6.91 -0.35
N GLY A 102 -36.68 5.76 -0.45
CA GLY A 102 -37.62 5.43 -1.54
C GLY A 102 -36.96 5.10 -2.87
N HIS A 103 -35.63 4.91 -2.92
CA HIS A 103 -34.90 4.63 -4.14
C HIS A 103 -35.20 3.22 -4.67
N VAL A 104 -35.40 3.10 -5.98
CA VAL A 104 -35.65 1.81 -6.65
C VAL A 104 -34.31 1.13 -6.92
N LEU A 105 -33.95 0.17 -6.08
CA LEU A 105 -32.71 -0.62 -6.15
C LEU A 105 -32.62 -1.48 -7.41
N ALA A 106 -33.77 -2.00 -7.87
CA ALA A 106 -33.96 -2.50 -9.23
C ALA A 106 -35.46 -2.61 -9.57
N SER A 107 -35.76 -2.83 -10.85
CA SER A 107 -37.12 -3.18 -11.29
C SER A 107 -37.13 -4.09 -12.51
N MET A 108 -38.21 -4.84 -12.68
CA MET A 108 -38.34 -5.92 -13.65
C MET A 108 -39.77 -5.91 -14.21
N GLU A 109 -39.95 -6.24 -15.48
CA GLU A 109 -41.27 -6.26 -16.13
C GLU A 109 -41.65 -7.71 -16.48
N LEU A 110 -42.79 -8.18 -15.99
CA LEU A 110 -43.35 -9.49 -16.33
C LEU A 110 -44.54 -9.30 -17.29
N PRO A 111 -44.43 -9.74 -18.56
CA PRO A 111 -45.49 -9.58 -19.54
C PRO A 111 -46.78 -10.33 -19.21
N SER A 112 -47.91 -9.68 -19.50
CA SER A 112 -49.29 -10.16 -19.31
C SER A 112 -49.84 -11.03 -20.45
N TYR A 113 -49.03 -11.35 -21.47
CA TYR A 113 -49.48 -11.99 -22.72
C TYR A 113 -50.21 -13.33 -22.55
N TYR A 114 -49.92 -14.08 -21.49
CA TYR A 114 -50.49 -15.41 -21.22
C TYR A 114 -51.64 -15.38 -20.21
N MET A 115 -52.15 -14.19 -19.88
CA MET A 115 -53.14 -13.99 -18.83
C MET A 115 -54.48 -13.58 -19.41
N SER A 116 -55.58 -14.08 -18.83
CA SER A 116 -56.94 -13.67 -19.16
C SER A 116 -57.61 -13.01 -17.96
N THR A 117 -58.55 -12.10 -18.24
CA THR A 117 -59.51 -11.63 -17.23
C THR A 117 -60.54 -12.71 -16.91
N VAL A 118 -61.39 -12.42 -15.92
CA VAL A 118 -62.50 -13.28 -15.48
C VAL A 118 -63.49 -13.55 -16.62
N SER A 119 -64.00 -14.77 -16.73
CA SER A 119 -64.89 -15.15 -17.82
C SER A 119 -66.33 -14.63 -17.64
N PRO A 120 -67.11 -14.46 -18.73
CA PRO A 120 -68.52 -14.06 -18.66
C PRO A 120 -69.37 -15.00 -17.80
N GLU A 121 -69.13 -16.30 -17.87
CA GLU A 121 -69.86 -17.33 -17.12
C GLU A 121 -69.54 -17.23 -15.62
N ARG A 122 -68.29 -16.91 -15.29
CA ARG A 122 -67.84 -16.64 -13.91
C ARG A 122 -68.44 -15.35 -13.35
N LEU A 123 -68.56 -14.31 -14.17
CA LEU A 123 -69.28 -13.07 -13.83
C LEU A 123 -70.80 -13.29 -13.69
N ALA A 124 -71.38 -14.19 -14.48
CA ALA A 124 -72.79 -14.61 -14.39
C ALA A 124 -73.06 -15.52 -13.17
N GLY A 125 -72.03 -15.89 -12.40
CA GLY A 125 -72.14 -16.58 -11.13
C GLY A 125 -71.86 -18.08 -11.17
N ASP A 126 -71.35 -18.66 -12.26
CA ASP A 126 -70.88 -20.05 -12.26
C ASP A 126 -69.54 -20.16 -11.49
N PRO A 127 -69.49 -20.80 -10.30
CA PRO A 127 -68.27 -20.94 -9.53
C PRO A 127 -67.26 -21.93 -10.16
N LYS A 128 -67.63 -22.63 -11.24
CA LYS A 128 -66.80 -23.57 -11.99
C LYS A 128 -66.22 -23.01 -13.28
N ALA A 129 -66.68 -21.82 -13.69
CA ALA A 129 -66.17 -21.11 -14.85
C ALA A 129 -64.77 -20.50 -14.60
N PRO A 130 -63.98 -20.22 -15.66
CA PRO A 130 -62.64 -19.66 -15.55
C PRO A 130 -62.59 -18.33 -14.78
N ASP A 131 -61.78 -18.29 -13.74
CA ASP A 131 -61.46 -17.07 -13.01
C ASP A 131 -60.27 -16.32 -13.66
N ALA A 132 -60.08 -15.06 -13.27
CA ALA A 132 -58.97 -14.24 -13.74
C ALA A 132 -57.60 -14.87 -13.43
N SER A 133 -56.68 -14.81 -14.39
CA SER A 133 -55.30 -15.28 -14.23
C SER A 133 -54.61 -14.65 -13.02
N LYS A 134 -53.98 -15.50 -12.20
CA LYS A 134 -53.15 -15.07 -11.08
C LYS A 134 -51.73 -14.76 -11.53
N TYR A 135 -51.02 -13.98 -10.72
CA TYR A 135 -49.59 -13.69 -10.88
C TYR A 135 -48.91 -13.67 -9.53
N GLU A 136 -47.59 -13.83 -9.56
CA GLU A 136 -46.71 -13.76 -8.39
C GLU A 136 -45.43 -13.02 -8.77
N GLY A 137 -44.92 -12.21 -7.84
CA GLY A 137 -43.53 -11.75 -7.80
C GLY A 137 -42.81 -12.34 -6.58
N ALA A 138 -41.48 -12.40 -6.66
CA ALA A 138 -40.62 -12.87 -5.59
C ALA A 138 -39.56 -11.82 -5.21
N ALA A 139 -39.21 -11.78 -3.94
CA ALA A 139 -38.04 -11.07 -3.43
C ALA A 139 -36.75 -11.71 -3.95
N ILE A 140 -35.72 -10.88 -4.15
CA ILE A 140 -34.36 -11.32 -4.49
C ILE A 140 -33.39 -10.82 -3.43
N ASN A 141 -32.29 -11.54 -3.21
CA ASN A 141 -31.24 -11.04 -2.33
C ASN A 141 -30.50 -9.87 -3.02
N ILE A 142 -30.33 -8.76 -2.30
CA ILE A 142 -29.73 -7.51 -2.81
C ILE A 142 -28.51 -7.18 -1.94
N PRO A 143 -27.31 -6.99 -2.53
CA PRO A 143 -26.09 -6.68 -1.79
C PRO A 143 -26.23 -5.49 -0.83
N GLY A 144 -26.10 -5.73 0.48
CA GLY A 144 -26.11 -4.69 1.52
C GLY A 144 -27.49 -4.36 2.08
N TYR A 145 -28.54 -5.07 1.65
CA TYR A 145 -29.92 -4.82 2.07
C TYR A 145 -30.56 -6.08 2.64
N LYS A 146 -31.47 -5.89 3.60
CA LYS A 146 -32.32 -6.93 4.17
C LYS A 146 -33.76 -6.70 3.75
N LEU A 147 -34.42 -7.75 3.23
CA LEU A 147 -35.86 -7.74 2.96
C LEU A 147 -36.65 -7.46 4.25
N VAL A 148 -37.61 -6.53 4.18
CA VAL A 148 -38.54 -6.19 5.27
C VAL A 148 -40.03 -6.30 4.88
N SER A 149 -40.33 -6.60 3.61
CA SER A 149 -41.68 -7.03 3.17
C SER A 149 -41.83 -8.55 3.14
N ALA A 150 -43.01 -9.04 2.75
CA ALA A 150 -43.19 -10.45 2.39
C ALA A 150 -42.22 -10.87 1.26
N PRO A 151 -41.74 -12.13 1.24
CA PRO A 151 -40.83 -12.65 0.21
C PRO A 151 -41.52 -13.03 -1.10
N LEU A 152 -42.85 -13.17 -1.09
CA LEU A 152 -43.70 -13.39 -2.25
C LEU A 152 -44.86 -12.41 -2.17
N ILE A 153 -45.29 -11.88 -3.32
CA ILE A 153 -46.49 -11.04 -3.43
C ILE A 153 -47.29 -11.55 -4.63
N GLU A 154 -48.54 -11.92 -4.37
CA GLU A 154 -49.46 -12.48 -5.37
C GLU A 154 -50.60 -11.51 -5.71
N GLY A 155 -51.23 -11.71 -6.86
CA GLY A 155 -52.43 -10.99 -7.26
C GLY A 155 -53.19 -11.66 -8.40
N LYS A 156 -54.25 -11.00 -8.87
CA LYS A 156 -55.10 -11.41 -10.01
C LYS A 156 -55.24 -10.27 -11.01
N ILE A 157 -55.34 -10.59 -12.29
CA ILE A 157 -55.55 -9.58 -13.33
C ILE A 157 -57.03 -9.13 -13.35
N ASP A 158 -57.28 -7.93 -12.87
CA ASP A 158 -58.62 -7.33 -12.75
C ASP A 158 -59.13 -6.68 -14.05
N GLY A 159 -58.29 -6.64 -15.09
CA GLY A 159 -58.58 -5.99 -16.36
C GLY A 159 -57.92 -4.62 -16.55
N GLN A 160 -57.02 -4.20 -15.65
CA GLN A 160 -56.17 -3.04 -15.88
C GLN A 160 -55.42 -3.14 -17.24
N THR A 161 -55.51 -2.09 -18.06
CA THR A 161 -54.91 -2.02 -19.40
C THR A 161 -53.86 -0.92 -19.54
N GLN A 162 -52.92 -1.12 -20.47
CA GLN A 162 -51.89 -0.13 -20.81
C GLN A 162 -52.50 1.19 -21.31
N ASN A 163 -52.02 2.32 -20.78
CA ASN A 163 -52.45 3.64 -21.22
C ASN A 163 -51.93 3.97 -22.62
N SER A 164 -50.73 3.51 -22.99
CA SER A 164 -50.12 3.61 -24.32
C SER A 164 -48.95 2.62 -24.46
N LEU A 165 -48.13 2.73 -25.52
CA LEU A 165 -46.88 1.94 -25.60
C LEU A 165 -45.79 2.46 -24.64
N GLN A 166 -45.79 3.77 -24.35
CA GLN A 166 -44.81 4.47 -23.54
C GLN A 166 -45.21 4.48 -22.06
N ASP A 167 -46.49 4.74 -21.78
CA ASP A 167 -47.09 4.56 -20.46
C ASP A 167 -47.80 3.20 -20.39
N LYS A 168 -47.12 2.23 -19.79
CA LYS A 168 -47.62 0.87 -19.61
C LYS A 168 -48.71 0.74 -18.55
N ASN A 169 -48.98 1.77 -17.75
CA ASN A 169 -49.93 1.69 -16.63
C ASN A 169 -49.71 0.43 -15.77
N TYR A 170 -48.49 0.23 -15.27
CA TYR A 170 -48.08 -1.03 -14.65
C TYR A 170 -48.91 -1.44 -13.42
N ILE A 171 -49.03 -2.75 -13.23
CA ILE A 171 -49.41 -3.35 -11.95
C ILE A 171 -48.14 -3.48 -11.10
N TYR A 172 -48.08 -2.83 -9.94
CA TYR A 172 -46.84 -2.80 -9.13
C TYR A 172 -46.79 -3.91 -8.07
N LEU A 173 -45.68 -4.64 -8.03
CA LEU A 173 -45.30 -5.56 -6.96
C LEU A 173 -44.05 -5.04 -6.27
N THR A 174 -44.23 -4.38 -5.12
CA THR A 174 -43.15 -3.64 -4.45
C THR A 174 -42.63 -4.38 -3.23
N PHE A 175 -41.40 -4.86 -3.32
CA PHE A 175 -40.64 -5.45 -2.23
C PHE A 175 -39.83 -4.38 -1.50
N GLN A 176 -39.91 -4.35 -0.18
CA GLN A 176 -39.29 -3.33 0.66
C GLN A 176 -38.01 -3.86 1.29
N TYR A 177 -36.94 -3.06 1.25
CA TYR A 177 -35.62 -3.42 1.73
C TYR A 177 -35.06 -2.34 2.65
N LYS A 178 -34.42 -2.76 3.74
CA LYS A 178 -33.71 -1.88 4.67
C LYS A 178 -32.21 -2.05 4.45
N LYS A 179 -31.45 -0.96 4.31
CA LYS A 179 -29.98 -1.03 4.24
C LYS A 179 -29.42 -1.56 5.57
N VAL A 180 -28.47 -2.49 5.51
CA VAL A 180 -27.89 -3.18 6.69
C VAL A 180 -26.36 -3.31 6.67
N MET A 181 -25.68 -2.85 5.63
CA MET A 181 -24.22 -2.71 5.64
C MET A 181 -23.80 -1.25 5.90
N ASP A 182 -22.90 -1.08 6.86
CA ASP A 182 -22.25 0.20 7.19
C ASP A 182 -20.99 0.46 6.33
N ASN A 183 -20.52 -0.54 5.57
CA ASN A 183 -19.36 -0.40 4.68
C ASN A 183 -19.64 0.64 3.58
N ALA A 184 -18.60 1.41 3.22
CA ALA A 184 -18.67 2.38 2.13
C ALA A 184 -19.07 1.70 0.80
N GLU A 185 -19.90 2.38 0.01
CA GLU A 185 -20.33 1.90 -1.30
C GLU A 185 -19.14 1.93 -2.28
N SER A 186 -18.99 0.86 -3.07
CA SER A 186 -17.89 0.75 -4.04
C SER A 186 -18.00 1.81 -5.12
N ALA A 187 -16.94 2.60 -5.31
CA ALA A 187 -16.95 3.79 -6.17
C ALA A 187 -17.07 3.53 -7.68
N THR A 188 -17.20 2.27 -8.13
CA THR A 188 -17.09 1.87 -9.55
C THR A 188 -18.38 2.01 -10.37
N THR A 189 -19.36 2.80 -9.94
CA THR A 189 -20.66 2.88 -10.63
C THR A 189 -20.69 3.93 -11.72
N THR A 190 -20.78 3.47 -12.97
CA THR A 190 -20.96 4.31 -14.16
C THR A 190 -22.19 5.24 -14.01
N PRO A 191 -22.09 6.54 -14.34
CA PRO A 191 -23.24 7.45 -14.32
C PRO A 191 -24.45 6.90 -15.09
N GLY A 192 -25.63 6.99 -14.51
CA GLY A 192 -26.87 6.39 -15.04
C GLY A 192 -27.18 4.97 -14.55
N LYS A 193 -26.35 4.41 -13.67
CA LYS A 193 -26.62 3.19 -12.89
C LYS A 193 -26.56 3.51 -11.39
N GLY A 194 -27.40 2.87 -10.58
CA GLY A 194 -27.33 2.98 -9.11
C GLY A 194 -26.05 2.37 -8.54
N SER A 195 -25.80 2.56 -7.24
CA SER A 195 -24.52 2.30 -6.53
C SER A 195 -24.08 0.82 -6.42
N THR A 196 -24.69 -0.08 -7.20
CA THR A 196 -24.30 -1.49 -7.37
C THR A 196 -23.91 -1.84 -8.81
N GLY A 197 -23.92 -0.89 -9.75
CA GLY A 197 -23.57 -1.13 -11.16
C GLY A 197 -24.56 -2.05 -11.92
N ALA A 198 -25.65 -2.45 -11.27
CA ALA A 198 -26.61 -3.43 -11.75
C ALA A 198 -27.47 -2.90 -12.90
N ALA A 199 -26.96 -3.02 -14.11
CA ALA A 199 -27.82 -3.51 -15.17
C ALA A 199 -28.06 -4.99 -14.88
N ILE A 200 -29.26 -5.33 -14.37
CA ILE A 200 -29.83 -6.64 -14.66
C ILE A 200 -29.75 -6.80 -16.18
N SER A 201 -29.37 -7.98 -16.69
CA SER A 201 -29.42 -8.31 -18.12
C SER A 201 -30.87 -8.48 -18.61
N ALA A 202 -31.73 -7.50 -18.32
CA ALA A 202 -33.17 -7.50 -18.56
C ALA A 202 -33.55 -7.51 -20.05
N ASN A 203 -32.57 -7.27 -20.93
CA ASN A 203 -32.72 -7.32 -22.38
C ASN A 203 -32.62 -8.76 -22.93
N THR A 204 -32.15 -9.72 -22.11
CA THR A 204 -31.99 -11.13 -22.49
C THR A 204 -32.60 -12.02 -21.41
N TRP A 205 -33.92 -12.17 -21.48
CA TRP A 205 -34.58 -13.35 -20.94
C TRP A 205 -33.91 -14.61 -21.50
N THR A 206 -33.64 -15.60 -20.66
CA THR A 206 -33.08 -16.86 -21.17
C THR A 206 -34.15 -17.64 -21.93
N ASN A 207 -33.75 -18.30 -23.02
CA ASN A 207 -34.62 -19.21 -23.78
C ASN A 207 -34.84 -20.56 -23.05
N LEU A 208 -34.80 -20.56 -21.73
CA LEU A 208 -35.02 -21.76 -20.93
C LEU A 208 -36.49 -22.19 -21.01
N PRO A 209 -36.80 -23.50 -20.94
CA PRO A 209 -38.16 -24.00 -20.79
C PRO A 209 -38.67 -23.76 -19.36
N GLY A 210 -38.79 -22.49 -18.96
CA GLY A 210 -39.51 -22.02 -17.78
C GLY A 210 -41.01 -21.85 -18.04
N MET A 211 -41.54 -22.53 -19.06
CA MET A 211 -42.90 -22.38 -19.56
C MET A 211 -43.45 -23.76 -19.86
N PHE A 212 -44.65 -24.06 -19.37
CA PHE A 212 -45.37 -25.29 -19.67
C PHE A 212 -46.87 -25.03 -19.80
N SER A 213 -47.54 -25.87 -20.58
CA SER A 213 -48.98 -25.88 -20.71
C SER A 213 -49.63 -26.85 -19.72
N ILE A 214 -50.90 -26.56 -19.42
CA ILE A 214 -51.84 -27.51 -18.85
C ILE A 214 -52.92 -27.84 -19.89
N SER A 215 -53.51 -29.03 -19.77
CA SER A 215 -54.69 -29.45 -20.52
C SER A 215 -55.85 -29.64 -19.55
N GLY A 216 -57.09 -29.53 -20.00
CA GLY A 216 -58.22 -29.77 -19.11
C GLY A 216 -59.58 -29.62 -19.78
N VAL A 217 -60.63 -29.82 -18.98
CA VAL A 217 -62.03 -29.75 -19.40
C VAL A 217 -62.77 -28.71 -18.56
N TYR A 218 -63.73 -28.01 -19.18
CA TYR A 218 -64.60 -27.05 -18.50
C TYR A 218 -65.22 -27.65 -17.23
N GLY A 219 -65.19 -26.88 -16.13
CA GLY A 219 -65.79 -27.27 -14.86
C GLY A 219 -65.05 -28.36 -14.07
N LEU A 220 -63.89 -28.83 -14.54
CA LEU A 220 -62.93 -29.62 -13.77
C LEU A 220 -61.82 -28.72 -13.19
N LYS A 221 -61.21 -29.18 -12.09
CA LYS A 221 -60.03 -28.57 -11.48
C LYS A 221 -58.76 -29.00 -12.22
N ASN A 222 -57.73 -28.15 -12.24
CA ASN A 222 -56.46 -28.43 -12.95
C ASN A 222 -55.80 -29.75 -12.52
N SER A 223 -55.95 -30.12 -11.25
CA SER A 223 -55.43 -31.37 -10.68
C SER A 223 -56.01 -32.66 -11.30
N ALA A 224 -57.18 -32.61 -11.94
CA ALA A 224 -57.83 -33.79 -12.52
C ALA A 224 -57.04 -34.41 -13.68
N ASP A 225 -56.52 -33.58 -14.59
CA ASP A 225 -55.87 -34.02 -15.83
C ASP A 225 -54.35 -33.78 -15.86
N ASN A 226 -53.79 -32.99 -14.91
CA ASN A 226 -52.39 -32.55 -14.94
C ASN A 226 -51.51 -33.06 -13.78
N GLY A 227 -52.11 -33.75 -12.81
CA GLY A 227 -51.48 -34.05 -11.53
C GLY A 227 -51.22 -32.78 -10.71
N ASP A 228 -50.18 -32.81 -9.87
CA ASP A 228 -49.82 -31.68 -9.01
C ASP A 228 -49.08 -30.58 -9.80
N VAL A 229 -49.81 -29.54 -10.22
CA VAL A 229 -49.26 -28.42 -11.02
C VAL A 229 -48.44 -27.44 -10.19
N GLU A 230 -48.73 -27.31 -8.89
CA GLU A 230 -47.98 -26.47 -7.96
C GLU A 230 -46.61 -27.09 -7.68
N LYS A 231 -46.56 -28.39 -7.39
CA LYS A 231 -45.30 -29.12 -7.26
C LYS A 231 -44.50 -29.11 -8.55
N ARG A 232 -45.12 -29.28 -9.73
CA ARG A 232 -44.44 -29.16 -11.03
C ARG A 232 -43.80 -27.78 -11.24
N THR A 233 -44.46 -26.72 -10.76
CA THR A 233 -43.92 -25.35 -10.79
C THR A 233 -42.72 -25.22 -9.86
N GLN A 234 -42.83 -25.70 -8.61
CA GLN A 234 -41.74 -25.64 -7.63
C GLN A 234 -40.54 -26.51 -8.01
N ASP A 235 -40.75 -27.74 -8.49
CA ASP A 235 -39.69 -28.63 -8.98
C ASP A 235 -38.85 -27.97 -10.10
N LEU A 236 -39.50 -27.12 -10.92
CA LEU A 236 -38.85 -26.38 -12.01
C LEU A 236 -38.07 -25.16 -11.48
N ILE A 237 -38.62 -24.42 -10.51
CA ILE A 237 -37.91 -23.34 -9.80
C ILE A 237 -36.67 -23.90 -9.09
N ASP A 238 -36.81 -24.98 -8.32
CA ASP A 238 -35.72 -25.60 -7.56
C ASP A 238 -34.63 -26.17 -8.47
N ARG A 239 -35.01 -26.71 -9.63
CA ARG A 239 -34.07 -27.12 -10.68
C ARG A 239 -33.22 -25.95 -11.14
N TYR A 240 -33.84 -24.84 -11.54
CA TYR A 240 -33.09 -23.67 -12.02
C TYR A 240 -32.30 -22.98 -10.90
N LYS A 241 -32.78 -23.00 -9.65
CA LYS A 241 -32.00 -22.52 -8.49
C LYS A 241 -30.68 -23.27 -8.33
N LYS A 242 -30.68 -24.60 -8.49
CA LYS A 242 -29.46 -25.43 -8.50
C LYS A 242 -28.53 -25.12 -9.69
N GLN A 243 -29.07 -24.63 -10.80
CA GLN A 243 -28.32 -24.19 -11.97
C GLN A 243 -27.77 -22.75 -11.85
N GLY A 244 -27.97 -22.09 -10.71
CA GLY A 244 -27.53 -20.71 -10.49
C GLY A 244 -28.47 -19.67 -11.09
N PHE A 245 -29.79 -19.85 -10.97
CA PHE A 245 -30.77 -18.84 -11.34
C PHE A 245 -31.57 -18.35 -10.12
N SER A 246 -31.80 -17.04 -10.07
CA SER A 246 -32.73 -16.39 -9.14
C SER A 246 -34.15 -16.37 -9.72
N TYR A 247 -35.15 -16.76 -8.92
CA TYR A 247 -36.58 -16.69 -9.26
C TYR A 247 -37.13 -15.29 -9.00
N ILE A 248 -37.93 -14.78 -9.94
CA ILE A 248 -38.45 -13.40 -9.94
C ILE A 248 -39.97 -13.34 -9.78
N GLY A 249 -40.67 -14.39 -10.21
CA GLY A 249 -42.13 -14.40 -10.29
C GLY A 249 -42.66 -15.27 -11.43
N THR A 250 -43.98 -15.40 -11.48
CA THR A 250 -44.72 -16.20 -12.45
C THR A 250 -45.93 -15.42 -12.95
N THR A 251 -46.13 -15.38 -14.28
CA THR A 251 -47.39 -14.88 -14.86
C THR A 251 -48.26 -16.03 -15.33
N ASN A 252 -49.57 -15.85 -15.13
CA ASN A 252 -50.55 -16.94 -15.15
C ASN A 252 -50.12 -18.10 -14.24
N LYS A 253 -50.04 -17.84 -12.92
CA LYS A 253 -49.79 -18.86 -11.89
C LYS A 253 -51.03 -19.74 -11.73
N ILE A 254 -50.84 -21.06 -11.78
CA ILE A 254 -51.91 -22.07 -11.85
C ILE A 254 -51.87 -22.92 -10.58
N PHE A 255 -53.01 -23.05 -9.89
CA PHE A 255 -53.13 -23.88 -8.68
C PHE A 255 -53.93 -25.15 -8.96
N ASN A 256 -53.70 -26.18 -8.15
CA ASN A 256 -54.36 -27.49 -8.26
C ASN A 256 -55.89 -27.40 -8.11
N ASP A 257 -56.34 -26.46 -7.27
CA ASP A 257 -57.74 -26.24 -6.92
C ASP A 257 -58.47 -25.23 -7.82
N ASP A 258 -57.76 -24.54 -8.71
CA ASP A 258 -58.38 -23.67 -9.70
C ASP A 258 -59.11 -24.51 -10.76
N TYR A 259 -60.26 -24.01 -11.23
CA TYR A 259 -60.93 -24.57 -12.40
C TYR A 259 -60.16 -24.27 -13.68
N TYR A 260 -60.21 -25.20 -14.64
CA TYR A 260 -59.44 -25.11 -15.87
C TYR A 260 -59.78 -23.85 -16.70
N ASN A 261 -58.79 -22.99 -16.87
CA ASN A 261 -58.90 -21.78 -17.69
C ASN A 261 -58.42 -22.04 -19.12
N TYR A 262 -59.35 -22.37 -20.00
CA TYR A 262 -59.09 -22.60 -21.43
C TYR A 262 -58.70 -21.33 -22.22
N TYR A 263 -58.85 -20.13 -21.64
CA TYR A 263 -58.37 -18.88 -22.23
C TYR A 263 -56.89 -18.60 -21.90
N ALA A 264 -56.34 -19.23 -20.86
CA ALA A 264 -54.98 -18.99 -20.36
C ALA A 264 -54.31 -20.32 -19.94
N THR A 265 -53.92 -21.13 -20.94
CA THR A 265 -53.45 -22.52 -20.73
C THR A 265 -51.95 -22.67 -20.45
N TRP A 266 -51.19 -21.58 -20.46
CA TRP A 266 -49.73 -21.58 -20.29
C TRP A 266 -49.31 -20.81 -19.05
N THR A 267 -48.44 -21.39 -18.21
CA THR A 267 -47.76 -20.65 -17.13
C THR A 267 -46.35 -20.29 -17.56
N LYS A 268 -45.84 -19.14 -17.10
CA LYS A 268 -44.47 -18.69 -17.40
C LYS A 268 -43.75 -18.21 -16.13
N ILE A 269 -42.67 -18.91 -15.82
CA ILE A 269 -41.74 -18.65 -14.72
C ILE A 269 -40.64 -17.72 -15.23
N TYR A 270 -40.30 -16.70 -14.45
CA TYR A 270 -39.27 -15.71 -14.77
C TYR A 270 -38.04 -15.89 -13.88
N LEU A 271 -36.89 -16.04 -14.53
CA LEU A 271 -35.61 -16.45 -13.94
C LEU A 271 -34.48 -15.59 -14.48
N ILE A 272 -33.48 -15.28 -13.65
CA ILE A 272 -32.29 -14.53 -14.05
C ILE A 272 -31.01 -15.25 -13.58
N PRO A 273 -29.98 -15.36 -14.44
CA PRO A 273 -28.71 -15.98 -14.08
C PRO A 273 -27.99 -15.21 -12.96
N ASN A 274 -27.49 -15.96 -11.98
CA ASN A 274 -26.64 -15.43 -10.95
C ASN A 274 -25.30 -14.95 -11.53
N GLN A 275 -24.68 -13.98 -10.87
CA GLN A 275 -23.43 -13.36 -11.30
C GLN A 275 -22.26 -13.80 -10.41
N ALA A 276 -21.06 -13.87 -11.00
CA ALA A 276 -19.83 -14.10 -10.27
C ALA A 276 -19.45 -12.89 -9.40
N VAL A 277 -18.81 -13.15 -8.26
CA VAL A 277 -18.26 -12.11 -7.38
C VAL A 277 -16.88 -11.70 -7.90
N GLN A 278 -16.64 -10.39 -7.99
CA GLN A 278 -15.33 -9.83 -8.30
C GLN A 278 -14.63 -9.37 -7.02
N VAL A 279 -13.37 -9.74 -6.85
CA VAL A 279 -12.56 -9.37 -5.67
C VAL A 279 -11.34 -8.57 -6.13
N ASN A 280 -11.21 -7.34 -5.66
CA ASN A 280 -10.14 -6.42 -6.01
C ASN A 280 -9.17 -6.19 -4.84
N TYR A 281 -7.92 -5.89 -5.20
CA TYR A 281 -6.82 -5.66 -4.26
C TYR A 281 -6.12 -4.35 -4.67
N VAL A 282 -6.31 -3.29 -3.89
CA VAL A 282 -5.87 -1.92 -4.25
C VAL A 282 -5.20 -1.19 -3.10
N ASP A 283 -4.40 -0.17 -3.41
CA ASP A 283 -3.94 0.79 -2.41
C ASP A 283 -5.04 1.80 -2.03
N GLU A 284 -4.76 2.67 -1.06
CA GLU A 284 -5.68 3.72 -0.61
C GLU A 284 -6.07 4.74 -1.70
N GLN A 285 -5.29 4.82 -2.78
CA GLN A 285 -5.55 5.68 -3.94
C GLN A 285 -6.33 4.95 -5.05
N GLY A 286 -6.58 3.64 -4.88
CA GLY A 286 -7.31 2.79 -5.83
C GLY A 286 -6.44 2.15 -6.92
N ASN A 287 -5.12 2.24 -6.85
CA ASN A 287 -4.23 1.56 -7.79
C ASN A 287 -4.19 0.05 -7.49
N LYS A 288 -4.15 -0.77 -8.55
CA LYS A 288 -4.15 -2.23 -8.45
C LYS A 288 -2.82 -2.75 -7.88
N LEU A 289 -2.88 -3.47 -6.75
CA LEU A 289 -1.72 -4.10 -6.10
C LEU A 289 -1.55 -5.58 -6.47
N ALA A 290 -2.65 -6.29 -6.76
CA ALA A 290 -2.63 -7.69 -7.18
C ALA A 290 -3.74 -7.98 -8.21
N ASP A 291 -3.64 -9.12 -8.90
CA ASP A 291 -4.71 -9.56 -9.79
C ASP A 291 -6.03 -9.78 -9.04
N SER A 292 -7.11 -9.27 -9.64
CA SER A 292 -8.48 -9.45 -9.15
C SER A 292 -8.90 -10.91 -9.31
N ASP A 293 -9.57 -11.45 -8.30
CA ASP A 293 -10.11 -12.81 -8.35
C ASP A 293 -11.59 -12.78 -8.76
N THR A 294 -12.03 -13.83 -9.46
CA THR A 294 -13.44 -14.05 -9.80
C THR A 294 -13.93 -15.32 -9.09
N ILE A 295 -14.84 -15.18 -8.12
CA ILE A 295 -15.44 -16.31 -7.40
C ILE A 295 -16.74 -16.68 -8.12
N ALA A 296 -16.83 -17.91 -8.63
CA ALA A 296 -17.94 -18.35 -9.48
C ALA A 296 -18.30 -19.84 -9.28
N THR A 297 -18.27 -20.35 -8.05
CA THR A 297 -18.52 -21.78 -7.78
C THR A 297 -20.00 -22.17 -7.93
N ASN A 298 -20.26 -23.43 -8.35
CA ASN A 298 -21.58 -24.07 -8.25
C ASN A 298 -21.40 -25.55 -7.91
N ALA A 299 -21.58 -25.93 -6.63
CA ALA A 299 -21.43 -27.31 -6.17
C ALA A 299 -22.59 -28.23 -6.60
N ALA A 300 -23.73 -27.68 -7.00
CA ALA A 300 -24.90 -28.43 -7.45
C ALA A 300 -24.88 -28.74 -8.96
N ASN A 301 -23.93 -28.16 -9.71
CA ASN A 301 -23.71 -28.39 -11.14
C ASN A 301 -22.20 -28.43 -11.48
N PRO A 302 -21.42 -29.36 -10.90
CA PRO A 302 -19.96 -29.38 -11.01
C PRO A 302 -19.45 -29.91 -12.36
N ASP A 303 -20.25 -30.70 -13.07
CA ASP A 303 -19.92 -31.39 -14.32
C ASP A 303 -20.56 -30.76 -15.57
N GLN A 304 -21.36 -29.70 -15.37
CA GLN A 304 -22.13 -28.98 -16.39
C GLN A 304 -23.21 -29.83 -17.11
N THR A 305 -23.47 -31.10 -16.74
CA THR A 305 -24.27 -32.03 -17.57
C THR A 305 -25.77 -31.74 -17.63
N ASN A 306 -26.26 -30.98 -16.66
CA ASN A 306 -27.44 -30.11 -16.70
C ASN A 306 -28.75 -30.59 -17.39
N GLN A 307 -29.00 -31.90 -17.44
CA GLN A 307 -30.22 -32.55 -17.97
C GLN A 307 -30.79 -31.94 -19.27
N GLY A 308 -29.93 -31.59 -20.22
CA GLY A 308 -30.33 -31.09 -21.55
C GLY A 308 -30.32 -29.57 -21.75
N VAL A 309 -29.84 -28.78 -20.77
CA VAL A 309 -29.61 -27.33 -20.94
C VAL A 309 -28.15 -27.08 -21.31
N ASN A 310 -27.90 -26.44 -22.46
CA ASN A 310 -26.57 -26.31 -23.09
C ASN A 310 -25.47 -25.77 -22.14
N HIS A 311 -24.37 -26.54 -22.04
CA HIS A 311 -23.24 -26.33 -21.13
C HIS A 311 -22.50 -25.00 -21.39
N SER A 312 -22.43 -24.52 -22.63
CA SER A 312 -21.63 -23.34 -23.00
C SER A 312 -22.30 -21.99 -22.71
N VAL A 313 -23.55 -21.99 -22.24
CA VAL A 313 -24.38 -20.76 -22.11
C VAL A 313 -25.20 -20.66 -20.82
N ASN A 314 -25.27 -21.69 -19.98
CA ASN A 314 -26.12 -21.71 -18.78
C ASN A 314 -25.43 -22.24 -17.51
N TRP A 315 -24.10 -22.19 -17.45
CA TRP A 315 -23.38 -22.42 -16.19
C TRP A 315 -23.29 -21.10 -15.42
N ASN A 316 -24.00 -21.03 -14.29
CA ASN A 316 -24.03 -19.85 -13.42
C ASN A 316 -23.68 -20.27 -11.98
N PRO A 317 -23.05 -19.38 -11.19
CA PRO A 317 -22.64 -19.68 -9.83
C PRO A 317 -23.83 -19.81 -8.86
N ALA A 318 -23.70 -20.69 -7.88
CA ALA A 318 -24.78 -21.02 -6.94
C ALA A 318 -24.25 -21.50 -5.58
N GLY A 319 -24.99 -21.17 -4.52
CA GLY A 319 -24.61 -21.44 -3.13
C GLY A 319 -23.87 -20.27 -2.48
N GLU A 320 -23.22 -20.55 -1.36
CA GLU A 320 -22.44 -19.58 -0.59
C GLU A 320 -21.06 -19.32 -1.23
N TRP A 321 -20.55 -18.11 -1.03
CA TRP A 321 -19.21 -17.67 -1.41
C TRP A 321 -18.54 -16.92 -0.26
N THR A 322 -17.21 -16.83 -0.30
CA THR A 322 -16.41 -16.05 0.64
C THR A 322 -15.17 -15.51 -0.05
N ALA A 323 -14.94 -14.20 0.06
CA ALA A 323 -13.74 -13.52 -0.37
C ALA A 323 -12.78 -13.34 0.82
N LYS A 324 -11.47 -13.42 0.56
CA LYS A 324 -10.42 -13.25 1.57
C LYS A 324 -9.37 -12.23 1.09
N PRO A 325 -8.78 -11.43 1.99
CA PRO A 325 -7.64 -10.60 1.66
C PRO A 325 -6.45 -11.48 1.24
N LYS A 326 -5.58 -10.94 0.39
CA LYS A 326 -4.28 -11.54 0.05
C LYS A 326 -3.24 -10.97 1.01
N ASP A 327 -2.22 -11.76 1.30
CA ASP A 327 -0.98 -11.21 1.85
C ASP A 327 -0.22 -10.54 0.70
N ILE A 328 0.12 -9.26 0.84
CA ILE A 328 0.74 -8.45 -0.20
C ILE A 328 2.02 -7.87 0.39
N GLN A 329 3.17 -8.28 -0.16
CA GLN A 329 4.48 -7.90 0.35
C GLN A 329 4.62 -6.37 0.45
N GLY A 330 4.93 -5.88 1.65
CA GLY A 330 5.12 -4.45 1.91
C GLY A 330 3.82 -3.65 2.11
N TYR A 331 2.67 -4.31 2.27
CA TYR A 331 1.38 -3.68 2.49
C TYR A 331 0.60 -4.38 3.62
N HIS A 332 -0.28 -3.63 4.30
CA HIS A 332 -1.23 -4.18 5.28
C HIS A 332 -2.66 -3.75 4.96
N LEU A 333 -3.63 -4.63 5.27
CA LEU A 333 -5.04 -4.34 5.05
C LEU A 333 -5.52 -3.24 6.00
N VAL A 334 -6.12 -2.18 5.45
CA VAL A 334 -6.68 -1.05 6.22
C VAL A 334 -8.20 -1.13 6.30
N LYS A 335 -8.88 -1.40 5.18
CA LYS A 335 -10.34 -1.54 5.12
C LYS A 335 -10.77 -2.54 4.05
N THR A 336 -12.02 -3.00 4.19
CA THR A 336 -12.69 -3.80 3.16
C THR A 336 -13.99 -3.12 2.75
N GLU A 337 -14.19 -2.97 1.45
CA GLU A 337 -15.40 -2.40 0.85
C GLU A 337 -16.23 -3.52 0.20
N GLY A 338 -17.56 -3.39 0.26
CA GLY A 338 -18.47 -4.46 -0.11
C GLY A 338 -18.58 -5.58 0.93
N ALA A 339 -19.23 -6.68 0.56
CA ALA A 339 -19.41 -7.87 1.39
C ALA A 339 -18.27 -8.88 1.16
N THR A 340 -17.84 -9.56 2.22
CA THR A 340 -16.82 -10.63 2.15
C THR A 340 -17.41 -12.03 2.07
N ASN A 341 -18.72 -12.18 2.24
CA ASN A 341 -19.45 -13.44 2.17
C ASN A 341 -20.91 -13.19 1.79
N GLY A 342 -21.58 -14.24 1.31
CA GLY A 342 -22.99 -14.21 0.93
C GLY A 342 -23.38 -15.42 0.09
N GLU A 343 -24.58 -15.39 -0.49
CA GLU A 343 -25.00 -16.31 -1.54
C GLU A 343 -24.83 -15.67 -2.92
N PHE A 344 -24.68 -16.49 -3.97
CA PHE A 344 -24.73 -16.00 -5.35
C PHE A 344 -26.14 -15.58 -5.74
N THR A 345 -26.27 -14.44 -6.43
CA THR A 345 -27.56 -13.83 -6.81
C THR A 345 -27.48 -13.26 -8.22
N ALA A 346 -28.61 -12.81 -8.76
CA ALA A 346 -28.67 -12.01 -9.99
C ALA A 346 -27.86 -10.69 -9.96
N TYR A 347 -27.40 -10.23 -8.78
CA TYR A 347 -26.48 -9.12 -8.65
C TYR A 347 -25.02 -9.60 -8.60
N GLN A 348 -24.15 -8.90 -9.33
CA GLN A 348 -22.71 -9.01 -9.14
C GLN A 348 -22.30 -8.34 -7.83
N TYR A 349 -21.72 -9.12 -6.92
CA TYR A 349 -21.01 -8.56 -5.78
C TYR A 349 -19.61 -8.10 -6.22
N VAL A 350 -19.17 -6.98 -5.65
CA VAL A 350 -17.79 -6.50 -5.73
C VAL A 350 -17.26 -6.37 -4.31
N THR A 351 -16.16 -7.04 -4.01
CA THR A 351 -15.41 -6.91 -2.76
C THR A 351 -14.09 -6.21 -3.08
N THR A 352 -13.74 -5.16 -2.37
CA THR A 352 -12.44 -4.49 -2.56
C THR A 352 -11.68 -4.47 -1.23
N PHE A 353 -10.55 -5.16 -1.19
CA PHE A 353 -9.61 -5.08 -0.08
C PHE A 353 -8.65 -3.92 -0.35
N VAL A 354 -8.58 -2.96 0.59
CA VAL A 354 -7.80 -1.74 0.45
C VAL A 354 -6.66 -1.76 1.46
N TYR A 355 -5.44 -1.56 0.97
CA TYR A 355 -4.20 -1.70 1.74
C TYR A 355 -3.45 -0.37 1.80
N ALA A 356 -2.82 -0.08 2.94
CA ALA A 356 -1.78 0.93 3.03
C ALA A 356 -0.41 0.26 2.87
N LYS A 357 0.55 1.00 2.35
CA LYS A 357 1.94 0.56 2.31
C LYS A 357 2.48 0.52 3.73
N ASP A 358 3.27 -0.50 4.05
CA ASP A 358 3.93 -0.59 5.35
C ASP A 358 4.93 0.55 5.52
N GLN A 359 5.11 0.98 6.77
CA GLN A 359 6.03 2.07 7.11
C GLN A 359 7.05 1.64 8.17
N GLY A 360 8.16 2.37 8.21
CA GLY A 360 9.24 2.20 9.16
C GLY A 360 10.24 3.35 9.09
N ASN A 361 11.33 3.23 9.84
CA ASN A 361 12.29 4.30 10.05
C ASN A 361 13.68 3.70 10.33
N VAL A 362 14.74 4.29 9.76
CA VAL A 362 16.13 4.00 10.13
C VAL A 362 16.69 5.14 10.97
N VAL A 363 17.09 4.82 12.20
CA VAL A 363 17.76 5.74 13.12
C VAL A 363 19.20 5.28 13.31
N VAL A 364 20.17 6.14 12.96
CA VAL A 364 21.58 5.95 13.32
C VAL A 364 21.90 6.88 14.48
N THR A 365 22.33 6.30 15.60
CA THR A 365 22.79 7.01 16.80
C THR A 365 24.31 6.89 16.91
N VAL A 366 24.96 7.91 17.47
CA VAL A 366 26.38 7.82 17.86
C VAL A 366 26.46 7.89 19.38
N HIS A 367 27.05 6.85 19.98
CA HIS A 367 27.13 6.70 21.43
C HIS A 367 28.59 6.79 21.88
N ASP A 368 28.90 7.76 22.73
CA ASP A 368 30.20 7.93 23.36
C ASP A 368 30.26 7.09 24.65
N VAL A 369 31.05 6.01 24.60
CA VAL A 369 31.22 5.09 25.74
C VAL A 369 32.10 5.68 26.84
N THR A 370 32.83 6.78 26.57
CA THR A 370 33.73 7.44 27.54
C THR A 370 32.91 8.15 28.61
N ASP A 371 31.96 8.99 28.16
CA ASP A 371 31.08 9.76 29.02
C ASP A 371 29.68 9.10 29.17
N ASN A 372 29.45 7.96 28.52
CA ASN A 372 28.19 7.21 28.50
C ASN A 372 26.99 8.10 28.09
N LYS A 373 27.10 8.74 26.92
CA LYS A 373 26.13 9.70 26.38
C LYS A 373 25.96 9.54 24.87
N ASP A 374 24.79 9.89 24.35
CA ASP A 374 24.58 9.99 22.91
C ASP A 374 25.02 11.36 22.38
N LEU A 375 25.54 11.39 21.14
CA LEU A 375 26.01 12.59 20.46
C LEU A 375 24.97 13.03 19.42
N ASP A 376 23.93 13.74 19.87
CA ASP A 376 22.78 14.16 19.07
C ASP A 376 23.15 14.85 17.75
N ASN A 377 24.27 15.57 17.70
CA ASN A 377 24.74 16.29 16.53
C ASN A 377 25.25 15.38 15.39
N TYR A 378 25.37 14.07 15.62
CA TYR A 378 25.68 13.05 14.60
C TYR A 378 24.52 12.08 14.35
N THR A 379 23.37 12.28 15.00
CA THR A 379 22.20 11.42 14.84
C THR A 379 21.56 11.61 13.46
N TYR A 380 21.28 10.50 12.78
CA TYR A 380 20.53 10.46 11.53
C TYR A 380 19.21 9.72 11.75
N ASN A 381 18.12 10.24 11.20
CA ASN A 381 16.77 9.71 11.38
C ASN A 381 15.98 9.97 10.08
N THR A 382 15.46 8.93 9.44
CA THR A 382 14.71 9.09 8.18
C THR A 382 13.30 9.65 8.40
N GLY A 383 12.81 9.65 9.64
CA GLY A 383 11.39 9.73 9.94
C GLY A 383 10.67 8.45 9.52
N ASP A 384 9.36 8.40 9.78
CA ASP A 384 8.51 7.34 9.25
C ASP A 384 8.37 7.52 7.74
N GLN A 385 8.71 6.47 6.99
CA GLN A 385 8.73 6.41 5.53
C GLN A 385 8.17 5.06 5.08
N ASP A 386 7.71 4.99 3.84
CA ASP A 386 7.22 3.74 3.25
C ASP A 386 8.35 2.71 3.10
N VAL A 387 8.04 1.42 3.25
CA VAL A 387 8.98 0.33 2.97
C VAL A 387 9.53 0.39 1.54
N ASP A 388 10.73 -0.16 1.36
CA ASP A 388 11.54 -0.09 0.14
C ASP A 388 12.03 1.31 -0.25
N THR A 389 11.68 2.36 0.49
CA THR A 389 12.30 3.69 0.32
C THR A 389 13.81 3.58 0.55
N PRO A 390 14.68 4.01 -0.39
CA PRO A 390 16.13 3.93 -0.24
C PRO A 390 16.62 4.81 0.92
N VAL A 391 17.52 4.26 1.73
CA VAL A 391 18.18 4.97 2.83
C VAL A 391 19.57 5.37 2.38
N SER A 392 19.86 6.68 2.41
CA SER A 392 21.16 7.23 2.04
C SER A 392 21.81 7.87 3.26
N TYR A 393 22.75 7.15 3.86
CA TYR A 393 23.53 7.57 5.01
C TYR A 393 25.03 7.49 4.71
N ASP A 394 25.72 8.63 4.70
CA ASP A 394 27.16 8.70 4.45
C ASP A 394 27.96 8.43 5.74
N LYS A 395 28.08 7.13 6.05
CA LYS A 395 28.89 6.64 7.17
C LYS A 395 30.35 7.11 7.08
N ALA A 396 30.91 7.28 5.88
CA ALA A 396 32.31 7.65 5.73
C ALA A 396 32.55 9.11 6.18
N THR A 397 31.66 10.03 5.78
CA THR A 397 31.70 11.42 6.24
C THR A 397 31.49 11.51 7.75
N THR A 398 30.49 10.83 8.33
CA THR A 398 30.28 10.87 9.80
C THR A 398 31.49 10.31 10.57
N ILE A 399 32.12 9.23 10.11
CA ILE A 399 33.35 8.71 10.72
C ILE A 399 34.49 9.74 10.65
N ALA A 400 34.68 10.42 9.52
CA ALA A 400 35.70 11.45 9.37
C ALA A 400 35.46 12.68 10.27
N GLU A 401 34.20 13.09 10.44
CA GLU A 401 33.82 14.17 11.36
C GLU A 401 34.03 13.81 12.83
N LEU A 402 33.71 12.57 13.22
CA LEU A 402 33.99 12.04 14.56
C LEU A 402 35.50 12.00 14.85
N GLN A 403 36.30 11.50 13.90
CA GLN A 403 37.76 11.50 13.99
C GLN A 403 38.34 12.92 14.08
N LYS A 404 37.77 13.88 13.34
CA LYS A 404 38.13 15.31 13.45
C LYS A 404 37.74 15.89 14.82
N ALA A 405 36.61 15.49 15.38
CA ALA A 405 36.20 15.87 16.73
C ALA A 405 37.02 15.19 17.86
N GLY A 406 37.92 14.28 17.52
CA GLY A 406 38.81 13.61 18.47
C GLY A 406 38.32 12.25 18.97
N TYR A 407 37.28 11.68 18.35
CA TYR A 407 36.75 10.36 18.70
C TYR A 407 37.39 9.25 17.87
N LYS A 408 37.54 8.07 18.49
CA LYS A 408 37.89 6.81 17.83
C LYS A 408 36.64 5.94 17.72
N VAL A 409 36.32 5.51 16.50
CA VAL A 409 35.17 4.66 16.21
C VAL A 409 35.49 3.20 16.51
N LEU A 410 34.64 2.54 17.30
CA LEU A 410 34.86 1.18 17.81
C LEU A 410 34.27 0.09 16.91
N ASN A 411 33.21 0.38 16.16
CA ASN A 411 32.48 -0.56 15.31
C ASN A 411 32.27 -0.01 13.88
N ALA A 412 33.36 0.41 13.23
CA ALA A 412 33.31 1.01 11.89
C ALA A 412 32.72 0.10 10.80
N ASP A 413 32.65 -1.21 11.04
CA ASP A 413 32.05 -2.24 10.19
C ASP A 413 30.51 -2.29 10.26
N VAL A 414 29.87 -1.60 11.23
CA VAL A 414 28.42 -1.62 11.41
C VAL A 414 27.65 -1.27 10.13
N VAL A 415 26.64 -2.07 9.79
CA VAL A 415 25.86 -1.93 8.55
C VAL A 415 24.58 -1.14 8.82
N VAL A 416 24.37 -0.07 8.07
CA VAL A 416 23.10 0.66 8.02
C VAL A 416 22.23 0.03 6.93
N PRO A 417 20.94 -0.26 7.18
CA PRO A 417 20.02 -0.77 6.16
C PRO A 417 19.96 0.16 4.94
N GLY A 418 20.06 -0.40 3.73
CA GLY A 418 20.00 0.37 2.48
C GLY A 418 18.60 0.78 2.04
N SER A 419 17.57 0.27 2.71
CA SER A 419 16.16 0.62 2.48
C SER A 419 15.35 0.49 3.76
N ILE A 420 14.20 1.16 3.80
CA ILE A 420 13.23 1.07 4.90
C ILE A 420 12.56 -0.30 4.89
N VAL A 421 12.47 -0.91 6.07
CA VAL A 421 11.68 -2.12 6.37
C VAL A 421 10.59 -1.79 7.38
N LYS A 422 9.61 -2.68 7.56
CA LYS A 422 8.49 -2.46 8.48
C LYS A 422 8.97 -2.24 9.92
N GLY A 423 8.60 -1.11 10.53
CA GLY A 423 9.01 -0.72 11.88
C GLY A 423 10.37 -0.02 11.99
N THR A 424 10.74 0.37 13.21
CA THR A 424 12.00 1.10 13.45
C THR A 424 13.20 0.15 13.46
N GLN A 425 14.28 0.53 12.77
CA GLN A 425 15.61 -0.08 12.86
C GLN A 425 16.57 0.94 13.48
N THR A 426 17.21 0.57 14.59
CA THR A 426 18.22 1.41 15.25
C THR A 426 19.60 0.82 15.03
N VAL A 427 20.52 1.66 14.57
CA VAL A 427 21.94 1.34 14.40
C VAL A 427 22.74 2.27 15.31
N THR A 428 23.68 1.73 16.09
CA THR A 428 24.52 2.55 16.99
C THR A 428 25.97 2.45 16.58
N ILE A 429 26.59 3.60 16.30
CA ILE A 429 28.03 3.76 16.12
C ILE A 429 28.61 4.09 17.49
N ASN A 430 29.39 3.16 18.04
CA ASN A 430 30.06 3.37 19.33
C ASN A 430 31.39 4.08 19.09
N VAL A 431 31.65 5.11 19.88
CA VAL A 431 32.91 5.87 19.88
C VAL A 431 33.47 5.96 21.29
N GLU A 432 34.80 6.07 21.39
CA GLU A 432 35.51 6.48 22.60
C GLU A 432 36.33 7.75 22.30
N HIS A 433 36.74 8.48 23.33
CA HIS A 433 37.72 9.55 23.16
C HIS A 433 39.05 8.97 22.71
N ASP A 434 39.56 9.43 21.55
CA ASP A 434 40.91 9.12 21.13
C ASP A 434 41.92 9.94 21.95
N THR A 435 43.16 9.46 22.03
CA THR A 435 44.21 10.08 22.84
C THR A 435 45.47 10.35 22.03
N ILE A 436 46.31 11.26 22.51
CA ILE A 436 47.62 11.55 21.94
C ILE A 436 48.66 11.67 23.04
N THR A 437 49.83 11.08 22.80
CA THR A 437 51.01 11.25 23.65
C THR A 437 51.81 12.48 23.21
N VAL A 438 52.23 13.30 24.16
CA VAL A 438 53.19 14.40 23.95
C VAL A 438 54.49 14.00 24.63
N THR A 439 55.53 13.82 23.81
CA THR A 439 56.82 13.30 24.23
C THR A 439 57.79 14.44 24.55
N PRO A 440 58.80 14.22 25.41
CA PRO A 440 59.71 15.29 25.86
C PRO A 440 60.61 15.84 24.74
N ASP A 441 60.89 15.04 23.70
CA ASP A 441 61.62 15.46 22.49
C ASP A 441 60.74 16.23 21.49
N LYS A 442 59.42 16.10 21.59
CA LYS A 442 58.43 16.80 20.76
C LYS A 442 57.33 17.43 21.63
N PRO A 443 57.67 18.40 22.50
CA PRO A 443 56.70 19.09 23.34
C PRO A 443 55.73 19.93 22.50
N ALA A 444 54.51 20.10 23.01
CA ALA A 444 53.50 20.94 22.38
C ALA A 444 53.63 22.41 22.81
N THR A 445 53.00 23.32 22.06
CA THR A 445 52.80 24.72 22.48
C THR A 445 51.34 24.98 22.90
N PRO A 446 51.07 26.01 23.72
CA PRO A 446 49.69 26.36 24.15
C PRO A 446 48.72 26.71 23.00
N THR A 447 49.24 26.95 21.79
CA THR A 447 48.45 27.32 20.60
C THR A 447 48.19 26.15 19.66
N ASP A 448 48.92 25.04 19.83
CA ASP A 448 48.78 23.86 18.98
C ASP A 448 47.45 23.14 19.25
N PRO A 449 46.67 22.80 18.21
CA PRO A 449 45.48 21.97 18.37
C PRO A 449 45.88 20.54 18.74
N VAL A 450 45.17 19.94 19.70
CA VAL A 450 45.37 18.54 20.11
C VAL A 450 45.10 17.57 18.94
N ASN A 451 44.20 17.95 18.04
CA ASN A 451 43.99 17.28 16.76
C ASN A 451 44.32 18.22 15.58
N PRO A 452 45.42 18.01 14.84
CA PRO A 452 45.80 18.85 13.69
C PRO A 452 44.75 18.95 12.58
N SER A 453 43.85 17.96 12.45
CA SER A 453 42.73 18.03 11.49
C SER A 453 41.61 18.98 11.93
N ASN A 454 41.62 19.43 13.18
CA ASN A 454 40.68 20.37 13.78
C ASN A 454 41.42 21.58 14.39
N PRO A 455 41.85 22.55 13.56
CA PRO A 455 42.67 23.68 14.03
C PRO A 455 41.97 24.58 15.05
N ASP A 456 40.63 24.62 15.03
CA ASP A 456 39.78 25.37 15.95
C ASP A 456 39.37 24.55 17.20
N GLY A 457 39.78 23.28 17.28
CA GLY A 457 39.51 22.38 18.40
C GLY A 457 40.34 22.68 19.65
N PRO A 458 40.23 21.82 20.69
CA PRO A 458 40.96 21.97 21.93
C PRO A 458 42.48 22.14 21.70
N LYS A 459 43.10 22.98 22.54
CA LYS A 459 44.55 23.23 22.52
C LYS A 459 45.26 22.39 23.57
N PHE A 460 46.54 22.11 23.34
CA PHE A 460 47.32 21.32 24.29
C PHE A 460 47.36 21.98 25.68
N PRO A 461 47.11 21.22 26.76
CA PRO A 461 47.02 21.76 28.11
C PRO A 461 48.40 21.95 28.76
N ALA A 462 48.42 22.67 29.89
CA ALA A 462 49.57 22.65 30.79
C ALA A 462 49.86 21.20 31.25
N GLY A 463 51.14 20.88 31.39
CA GLY A 463 51.69 19.55 31.56
C GLY A 463 52.26 18.93 30.27
N THR A 464 52.19 19.63 29.13
CA THR A 464 52.66 19.14 27.81
C THR A 464 53.76 19.99 27.16
N TYR A 465 54.14 21.09 27.81
CA TYR A 465 55.12 22.05 27.29
C TYR A 465 56.56 21.65 27.65
N SER A 466 57.55 22.21 26.94
CA SER A 466 58.95 21.78 27.03
C SER A 466 59.53 21.83 28.45
N ASP A 467 59.28 22.91 29.17
CA ASP A 467 59.67 23.17 30.57
C ASP A 467 58.93 22.30 31.60
N GLN A 468 57.86 21.62 31.16
CA GLN A 468 57.00 20.78 31.99
C GLN A 468 57.17 19.28 31.70
N LEU A 469 57.79 18.95 30.55
CA LEU A 469 58.15 17.59 30.14
C LEU A 469 59.66 17.29 30.27
N ASN A 470 60.51 18.32 30.34
CA ASN A 470 61.97 18.20 30.49
C ASN A 470 62.46 19.01 31.69
N HIS A 471 63.43 18.47 32.41
CA HIS A 471 64.19 19.19 33.43
C HIS A 471 65.67 18.78 33.38
N THR A 472 66.58 19.67 33.78
CA THR A 472 68.02 19.36 33.85
C THR A 472 68.56 19.82 35.18
N TYR A 473 68.85 18.87 36.06
CA TYR A 473 69.45 19.10 37.35
C TYR A 473 70.95 19.31 37.20
N THR A 474 71.47 20.38 37.78
CA THR A 474 72.88 20.76 37.68
C THR A 474 73.56 20.73 39.06
N ARG A 475 74.70 20.06 39.12
CA ARG A 475 75.64 20.14 40.24
C ARG A 475 76.92 20.84 39.85
N THR A 476 77.26 21.91 40.56
CA THR A 476 78.51 22.67 40.38
C THR A 476 79.39 22.51 41.61
N ILE A 477 80.62 22.02 41.42
CA ILE A 477 81.64 21.87 42.46
C ILE A 477 82.71 22.92 42.22
N ASN A 478 82.77 23.93 43.07
CA ASN A 478 83.76 25.01 43.04
C ASN A 478 84.95 24.67 43.94
N TYR A 479 86.17 25.03 43.50
CA TYR A 479 87.40 24.86 44.28
C TYR A 479 87.99 26.24 44.56
N VAL A 480 88.00 26.69 45.82
CA VAL A 480 88.37 28.07 46.19
C VAL A 480 89.37 28.13 47.35
N ASP A 481 90.12 29.22 47.43
CA ASP A 481 90.99 29.57 48.56
C ASP A 481 90.14 29.86 49.82
N SER A 482 90.51 29.26 50.95
CA SER A 482 89.78 29.34 52.24
C SER A 482 89.81 30.71 52.93
N LYS A 483 90.64 31.65 52.46
CA LYS A 483 90.85 33.00 52.99
C LYS A 483 90.35 34.08 52.04
N THR A 484 90.55 33.93 50.73
CA THR A 484 90.19 34.94 49.72
C THR A 484 88.88 34.61 48.98
N ASN A 485 88.41 33.36 49.03
CA ASN A 485 87.34 32.82 48.16
C ASN A 485 87.65 32.91 46.66
N GLU A 486 88.90 33.18 46.25
CA GLU A 486 89.29 33.16 44.84
C GLU A 486 89.35 31.72 44.32
N GLN A 487 89.02 31.52 43.04
CA GLN A 487 88.96 30.20 42.43
C GLN A 487 90.39 29.65 42.19
N VAL A 488 90.69 28.48 42.76
CA VAL A 488 92.03 27.86 42.70
C VAL A 488 92.12 26.67 41.73
N ALA A 489 90.98 26.11 41.30
CA ALA A 489 90.89 25.16 40.20
C ALA A 489 89.56 25.29 39.46
N THR A 490 89.51 24.78 38.22
CA THR A 490 88.32 24.81 37.36
C THR A 490 87.15 24.07 38.02
N PRO A 491 85.95 24.69 38.15
CA PRO A 491 84.78 24.02 38.69
C PRO A 491 84.37 22.80 37.87
N VAL A 492 83.89 21.75 38.56
CA VAL A 492 83.31 20.57 37.90
C VAL A 492 81.79 20.75 37.85
N VAL A 493 81.21 20.66 36.65
CA VAL A 493 79.77 20.68 36.44
C VAL A 493 79.30 19.28 36.03
N GLN A 494 78.30 18.76 36.71
CA GLN A 494 77.64 17.49 36.40
C GLN A 494 76.15 17.76 36.16
N THR A 495 75.54 17.07 35.21
CA THR A 495 74.12 17.22 34.89
C THR A 495 73.41 15.86 34.90
N VAL A 496 72.14 15.86 35.31
CA VAL A 496 71.22 14.73 35.16
C VAL A 496 69.95 15.27 34.52
N LYS A 497 69.49 14.63 33.46
CA LYS A 497 68.28 15.04 32.73
C LYS A 497 67.12 14.18 33.17
N ALA A 498 66.01 14.82 33.53
CA ALA A 498 64.75 14.17 33.78
C ALA A 498 63.75 14.51 32.66
N SER A 499 62.94 13.53 32.28
CA SER A 499 61.88 13.70 31.30
C SER A 499 60.66 12.81 31.57
N ARG A 500 59.52 13.17 30.98
CA ARG A 500 58.26 12.44 31.08
C ARG A 500 57.40 12.62 29.82
N THR A 501 56.46 11.70 29.59
CA THR A 501 55.53 11.74 28.46
C THR A 501 54.11 11.96 28.96
N ALA A 502 53.42 12.98 28.45
CA ALA A 502 52.03 13.28 28.80
C ALA A 502 51.05 12.56 27.88
N LEU A 503 49.86 12.21 28.41
CA LEU A 503 48.73 11.69 27.63
C LEU A 503 47.56 12.67 27.68
N VAL A 504 47.07 13.07 26.50
CA VAL A 504 46.00 14.07 26.32
C VAL A 504 44.82 13.46 25.60
N ASP A 505 43.62 13.79 26.07
CA ASP A 505 42.33 13.42 25.51
C ASP A 505 41.98 14.35 24.33
N LYS A 506 41.74 13.80 23.12
CA LYS A 506 41.57 14.60 21.89
C LYS A 506 40.23 15.33 21.82
N VAL A 507 39.20 14.85 22.53
CA VAL A 507 37.85 15.44 22.53
C VAL A 507 37.79 16.63 23.50
N THR A 508 38.34 16.45 24.70
CA THR A 508 38.26 17.45 25.78
C THR A 508 39.47 18.38 25.86
N GLY A 509 40.61 17.97 25.28
CA GLY A 509 41.90 18.66 25.44
C GLY A 509 42.51 18.53 26.83
N GLN A 510 41.99 17.65 27.70
CA GLN A 510 42.47 17.51 29.07
C GLN A 510 43.66 16.56 29.18
N LEU A 511 44.58 16.89 30.08
CA LEU A 511 45.67 16.01 30.49
C LEU A 511 45.09 14.85 31.31
N LYS A 512 45.20 13.61 30.79
CA LYS A 512 44.74 12.39 31.46
C LYS A 512 45.75 11.89 32.49
N GLY A 513 47.02 12.25 32.31
CA GLY A 513 48.14 11.88 33.18
C GLY A 513 49.43 11.75 32.39
N TYR A 514 50.38 11.03 32.96
CA TYR A 514 51.65 10.69 32.32
C TYR A 514 51.71 9.20 32.02
N VAL A 515 52.52 8.81 31.04
CA VAL A 515 52.61 7.41 30.57
C VAL A 515 54.04 6.87 30.59
N ASP A 516 54.15 5.55 30.73
CA ASP A 516 55.39 4.80 30.57
C ASP A 516 55.83 4.72 29.09
N ALA A 517 56.97 4.07 28.83
CA ALA A 517 57.48 3.83 27.49
C ALA A 517 56.63 2.87 26.63
N GLN A 518 55.58 2.27 27.21
CA GLN A 518 54.60 1.42 26.52
C GLN A 518 53.26 2.17 26.29
N GLY A 519 53.11 3.40 26.79
CA GLY A 519 51.90 4.21 26.68
C GLY A 519 50.85 3.97 27.77
N ASN A 520 51.16 3.19 28.82
CA ASN A 520 50.23 2.98 29.93
C ASN A 520 50.31 4.12 30.94
N LEU A 521 49.15 4.54 31.48
CA LEU A 521 49.10 5.55 32.54
C LEU A 521 49.84 5.09 33.80
N VAL A 522 50.77 5.92 34.29
CA VAL A 522 51.53 5.64 35.51
C VAL A 522 50.90 6.30 36.74
N SER A 523 51.03 5.66 37.90
CA SER A 523 50.63 6.24 39.18
C SER A 523 51.69 7.24 39.66
N GLY A 524 51.51 8.53 39.34
CA GLY A 524 52.40 9.60 39.80
C GLY A 524 52.56 10.73 38.79
N ASP A 525 53.67 11.46 38.89
CA ASP A 525 54.04 12.57 38.02
C ASP A 525 54.86 12.14 36.78
N GLY A 526 55.24 10.87 36.70
CA GLY A 526 55.79 10.21 35.51
C GLY A 526 57.22 10.55 35.15
N TRP A 527 57.98 11.21 36.03
CA TRP A 527 59.38 11.54 35.75
C TRP A 527 60.30 10.32 35.72
N THR A 528 61.18 10.31 34.74
CA THR A 528 62.30 9.37 34.60
C THR A 528 63.58 10.15 34.36
N SER A 529 64.73 9.66 34.83
CA SER A 529 66.02 10.32 34.64
C SER A 529 67.00 9.48 33.83
N ASP A 530 67.91 10.13 33.12
CA ASP A 530 68.99 9.46 32.37
C ASP A 530 70.06 8.83 33.28
N GLN A 531 70.13 9.27 34.54
CA GLN A 531 71.01 8.75 35.59
C GLN A 531 70.30 8.74 36.96
N ASP A 532 70.74 7.87 37.86
CA ASP A 532 70.28 7.81 39.28
C ASP A 532 70.59 9.10 40.08
N GLY A 533 71.53 9.92 39.58
CA GLY A 533 72.07 11.08 40.26
C GLY A 533 73.51 11.37 39.84
N TRP A 534 74.16 12.31 40.51
CA TRP A 534 75.54 12.70 40.19
C TRP A 534 76.57 11.76 40.84
N ALA A 535 77.49 11.23 40.05
CA ALA A 535 78.60 10.40 40.52
C ALA A 535 79.61 11.19 41.38
N ALA A 536 80.32 10.52 42.28
CA ALA A 536 81.30 11.15 43.16
C ALA A 536 82.48 11.79 42.39
N VAL A 537 83.05 12.85 42.96
CA VAL A 537 84.16 13.62 42.34
C VAL A 537 85.27 13.80 43.36
N VAL A 538 86.45 13.26 43.07
CA VAL A 538 87.65 13.44 43.90
C VAL A 538 88.19 14.86 43.72
N SER A 539 88.41 15.56 44.83
CA SER A 539 88.95 16.92 44.83
C SER A 539 90.41 16.92 44.35
N PRO A 540 90.79 17.79 43.40
CA PRO A 540 92.14 17.81 42.85
C PRO A 540 93.18 18.21 43.91
N LYS A 541 94.42 17.74 43.76
CA LYS A 541 95.57 18.26 44.51
C LYS A 541 96.09 19.52 43.83
N ILE A 542 96.21 20.61 44.56
CA ILE A 542 96.60 21.92 44.03
C ILE A 542 97.93 22.33 44.67
N SER A 543 98.95 22.61 43.86
CA SER A 543 100.27 22.99 44.35
C SER A 543 100.22 24.33 45.11
N GLY A 544 100.93 24.42 46.24
CA GLY A 544 100.89 25.59 47.13
C GLY A 544 99.69 25.62 48.09
N TYR A 545 98.82 24.60 48.05
CA TYR A 545 97.70 24.42 48.99
C TYR A 545 97.79 23.06 49.69
N GLN A 546 97.36 23.03 50.94
CA GLN A 546 97.12 21.79 51.68
C GLN A 546 96.02 20.95 50.99
N ASN A 547 96.00 19.64 51.24
CA ASN A 547 94.87 18.80 50.83
C ASN A 547 93.56 19.39 51.42
N PRO A 548 92.47 19.49 50.65
CA PRO A 548 91.22 20.05 51.12
C PRO A 548 90.59 19.11 52.16
N GLU A 549 89.86 19.67 53.13
CA GLU A 549 89.14 18.86 54.13
C GLU A 549 88.09 17.95 53.49
N LEU A 550 87.45 18.43 52.42
CA LEU A 550 86.57 17.64 51.57
C LEU A 550 87.39 17.05 50.40
N THR A 551 88.04 15.91 50.64
CA THR A 551 88.87 15.20 49.65
C THR A 551 88.07 14.56 48.51
N GLU A 552 86.78 14.32 48.71
CA GLU A 552 85.85 13.80 47.71
C GLU A 552 84.44 14.36 47.93
N VAL A 553 83.82 14.86 46.87
CA VAL A 553 82.39 15.21 46.85
C VAL A 553 81.61 13.94 46.54
N ALA A 554 80.87 13.43 47.53
CA ALA A 554 80.14 12.17 47.43
C ALA A 554 79.10 12.13 46.30
N ALA A 555 78.75 10.92 45.88
CA ALA A 555 77.64 10.71 44.96
C ALA A 555 76.30 11.11 45.61
N THR A 556 75.40 11.73 44.84
CA THR A 556 74.10 12.21 45.33
C THR A 556 73.02 11.72 44.38
N LYS A 557 72.07 10.93 44.90
CA LYS A 557 70.87 10.55 44.13
C LYS A 557 69.96 11.76 43.97
N ILE A 558 69.38 11.94 42.79
CA ILE A 558 68.34 12.95 42.57
C ILE A 558 66.95 12.35 42.82
N ASN A 559 66.00 13.18 43.22
CA ASN A 559 64.58 12.87 43.11
C ASN A 559 64.04 13.64 41.91
N PRO A 560 63.73 12.99 40.77
CA PRO A 560 63.29 13.70 39.57
C PRO A 560 61.88 14.32 39.71
N SER A 561 61.15 14.00 40.79
CA SER A 561 59.92 14.68 41.20
C SER A 561 60.14 15.98 41.99
N ASP A 562 61.37 16.28 42.44
CA ASP A 562 61.70 17.50 43.17
C ASP A 562 62.49 18.48 42.28
N PRO A 563 61.86 19.55 41.76
CA PRO A 563 62.51 20.54 40.88
C PRO A 563 63.53 21.42 41.62
N SER A 564 63.70 21.25 42.93
CA SER A 564 64.59 22.05 43.79
C SER A 564 66.00 21.44 43.95
N SER A 565 66.31 20.36 43.22
CA SER A 565 67.44 19.48 43.55
C SER A 565 68.84 20.01 43.19
N ASP A 566 68.96 21.13 42.45
CA ASP A 566 70.24 21.73 42.02
C ASP A 566 71.22 21.93 43.20
N GLN A 567 72.48 21.52 43.00
CA GLN A 567 73.48 21.48 44.07
C GLN A 567 74.70 22.35 43.75
N THR A 568 75.05 23.26 44.65
CA THR A 568 76.39 23.90 44.65
C THR A 568 77.20 23.37 45.82
N VAL A 569 78.40 22.87 45.54
CA VAL A 569 79.38 22.42 46.54
C VAL A 569 80.62 23.29 46.42
N THR A 570 81.16 23.77 47.54
CA THR A 570 82.41 24.52 47.55
C THR A 570 83.44 23.76 48.37
N VAL A 571 84.55 23.41 47.73
CA VAL A 571 85.71 22.76 48.34
C VAL A 571 86.74 23.85 48.63
N TYR A 572 87.09 24.00 49.92
CA TYR A 572 88.01 25.02 50.40
C TYR A 572 89.43 24.47 50.51
N TYR A 573 90.39 25.22 49.98
CA TYR A 573 91.82 24.91 50.04
C TYR A 573 92.53 25.93 50.92
N THR A 574 93.35 25.45 51.85
CA THR A 574 94.15 26.31 52.73
C THR A 574 95.56 26.45 52.16
N PRO A 575 96.05 27.68 51.88
CA PRO A 575 97.41 27.89 51.41
C PRO A 575 98.44 27.26 52.35
N GLU A 576 99.46 26.60 51.78
CA GLU A 576 100.59 26.11 52.57
C GLU A 576 101.34 27.29 53.20
N ILE A 577 101.55 27.26 54.52
CA ILE A 577 102.40 28.25 55.18
C ILE A 577 103.85 27.89 54.87
N ILE A 578 104.47 28.65 53.98
CA ILE A 578 105.91 28.56 53.71
C ILE A 578 106.63 29.21 54.89
N ASP A 579 107.20 28.41 55.80
CA ASP A 579 108.25 28.90 56.68
C ASP A 579 109.50 29.17 55.82
N PRO A 580 110.03 30.41 55.77
CA PRO A 580 111.15 30.75 54.89
C PRO A 580 112.50 30.13 55.31
N ASN A 581 112.57 29.29 56.35
CA ASN A 581 113.82 28.72 56.89
C ASN A 581 113.95 27.18 56.84
N ASP A 582 113.08 26.43 56.17
CA ASP A 582 113.24 24.97 56.01
C ASP A 582 114.13 24.62 54.78
N PRO A 583 115.32 23.99 54.94
CA PRO A 583 116.24 23.71 53.83
C PRO A 583 115.87 22.49 52.95
N ASP A 584 114.98 21.60 53.39
CA ASP A 584 114.73 20.31 52.72
C ASP A 584 113.53 20.31 51.74
N LYS A 585 112.99 21.49 51.41
CA LYS A 585 111.90 21.62 50.42
C LYS A 585 112.44 21.57 48.98
N PRO A 586 111.98 20.63 48.12
CA PRO A 586 112.39 20.63 46.72
C PRO A 586 111.91 21.90 45.99
N THR A 587 112.72 22.38 45.05
CA THR A 587 112.35 23.49 44.16
C THR A 587 111.08 23.16 43.38
N PRO A 588 110.21 24.15 43.13
CA PRO A 588 108.99 23.91 42.36
C PRO A 588 109.36 23.54 40.92
N THR A 589 109.10 22.29 40.54
CA THR A 589 108.93 21.95 39.13
C THR A 589 107.64 22.60 38.63
N ASP A 590 107.75 23.29 37.50
CA ASP A 590 106.64 23.85 36.74
C ASP A 590 105.48 22.82 36.68
N PRO A 591 104.22 23.18 37.00
CA PRO A 591 103.12 22.25 36.83
C PRO A 591 103.10 21.79 35.37
N THR A 592 103.15 20.48 35.15
CA THR A 592 102.79 19.92 33.85
C THR A 592 101.39 20.41 33.53
N ASP A 593 101.26 21.17 32.45
CA ASP A 593 99.99 21.65 31.91
C ASP A 593 98.95 20.53 32.04
N PRO A 594 97.87 20.71 32.82
CA PRO A 594 96.88 19.66 32.99
C PRO A 594 96.39 19.30 31.59
N THR A 595 96.63 18.06 31.18
CA THR A 595 96.30 17.59 29.82
C THR A 595 94.91 18.10 29.48
N LYS A 596 94.82 19.01 28.49
CA LYS A 596 93.57 19.63 28.04
C LYS A 596 92.49 18.58 28.16
N PRO A 597 91.39 18.82 28.93
CA PRO A 597 90.32 17.85 29.03
C PRO A 597 90.04 17.34 27.63
N THR A 598 90.17 16.03 27.43
CA THR A 598 89.71 15.41 26.19
C THR A 598 88.30 15.95 26.02
N ASP A 599 88.05 16.68 24.93
CA ASP A 599 86.70 17.15 24.66
C ASP A 599 85.79 15.95 24.88
N PRO A 600 84.74 16.06 25.72
CA PRO A 600 83.82 14.96 25.89
C PRO A 600 83.42 14.57 24.49
N THR A 601 83.79 13.35 24.07
CA THR A 601 83.78 13.00 22.64
C THR A 601 82.42 13.37 22.12
N ASN A 602 82.36 14.38 21.25
CA ASN A 602 81.08 14.93 20.80
C ASN A 602 80.25 13.72 20.39
N PRO A 603 79.11 13.44 21.04
CA PRO A 603 78.32 12.26 20.70
C PRO A 603 78.15 12.32 19.20
N THR A 604 78.60 11.27 18.50
CA THR A 604 78.77 11.29 17.05
C THR A 604 77.53 11.91 16.45
N ASP A 605 77.71 13.10 15.86
CA ASP A 605 76.61 13.95 15.36
C ASP A 605 75.64 13.02 14.64
N PRO A 606 74.39 12.84 15.13
CA PRO A 606 73.54 11.74 14.70
C PRO A 606 73.45 11.82 13.20
N THR A 607 74.01 10.80 12.53
CA THR A 607 74.39 10.87 11.11
C THR A 607 73.29 11.57 10.37
N THR A 608 73.57 12.75 9.80
CA THR A 608 72.58 13.54 9.09
C THR A 608 71.79 12.56 8.23
N PRO A 609 70.46 12.44 8.43
CA PRO A 609 69.68 11.50 7.65
C PRO A 609 70.03 11.79 6.22
N THR A 610 70.57 10.79 5.50
CA THR A 610 70.88 10.94 4.09
C THR A 610 69.63 11.53 3.48
N THR A 611 69.73 12.74 2.92
CA THR A 611 68.61 13.35 2.21
C THR A 611 68.06 12.24 1.32
N PRO A 612 66.79 11.83 1.49
CA PRO A 612 66.23 10.75 0.69
C PRO A 612 66.59 11.06 -0.76
N GLU A 613 67.11 10.06 -1.49
CA GLU A 613 67.37 10.25 -2.90
C GLU A 613 66.12 10.88 -3.51
N ASN A 614 66.28 12.06 -4.12
CA ASN A 614 65.18 12.76 -4.74
C ASN A 614 64.47 11.74 -5.64
N PRO A 615 63.20 11.39 -5.36
CA PRO A 615 62.58 10.21 -5.94
C PRO A 615 62.79 10.23 -7.44
N THR A 616 63.38 9.15 -7.97
CA THR A 616 63.61 9.04 -9.40
C THR A 616 62.30 9.31 -10.11
N ASN A 617 62.33 10.32 -11.01
CA ASN A 617 61.15 10.81 -11.70
C ASN A 617 60.37 9.60 -12.25
N PRO A 618 59.07 9.42 -11.92
CA PRO A 618 58.38 8.16 -12.15
C PRO A 618 58.59 7.70 -13.59
N THR A 619 59.05 6.46 -13.76
CA THR A 619 59.04 5.83 -15.08
C THR A 619 57.63 5.95 -15.63
N THR A 620 57.51 6.45 -16.86
CA THR A 620 56.22 6.64 -17.51
C THR A 620 55.41 5.34 -17.42
N PRO A 621 54.11 5.41 -17.06
CA PRO A 621 53.32 4.20 -16.84
C PRO A 621 53.42 3.29 -18.06
N VAL A 622 53.85 2.04 -17.85
CA VAL A 622 53.74 1.03 -18.89
C VAL A 622 52.25 0.84 -19.15
N ASN A 623 51.84 1.08 -20.39
CA ASN A 623 50.44 1.01 -20.79
C ASN A 623 49.87 -0.36 -20.38
N PRO A 624 48.72 -0.44 -19.68
CA PRO A 624 48.25 -1.70 -19.13
C PRO A 624 48.05 -2.72 -20.26
N THR A 625 48.70 -3.88 -20.15
CA THR A 625 48.40 -5.01 -21.01
C THR A 625 46.98 -5.48 -20.72
N THR A 626 46.21 -5.72 -21.78
CA THR A 626 44.85 -6.22 -21.67
C THR A 626 44.82 -7.53 -20.87
N PRO A 627 43.92 -7.68 -19.88
CA PRO A 627 43.80 -8.93 -19.15
C PRO A 627 43.55 -10.11 -20.08
N ALA A 628 44.35 -11.17 -19.93
CA ALA A 628 44.04 -12.45 -20.57
C ALA A 628 42.73 -12.98 -19.99
N ASN A 629 41.79 -13.33 -20.88
CA ASN A 629 40.47 -13.85 -20.51
C ASN A 629 40.60 -15.05 -19.58
N PRO A 630 39.91 -15.10 -18.41
CA PRO A 630 39.92 -16.28 -17.55
C PRO A 630 39.38 -17.49 -18.31
N GLY A 631 40.26 -18.42 -18.67
CA GLY A 631 39.86 -19.70 -19.25
C GLY A 631 39.04 -20.49 -18.23
N THR A 632 37.91 -21.05 -18.67
CA THR A 632 37.01 -21.86 -17.84
C THR A 632 37.53 -23.28 -17.62
N PRO A 633 37.73 -23.72 -16.37
CA PRO A 633 37.63 -25.13 -15.98
C PRO A 633 36.23 -25.38 -15.40
N GLY A 634 35.56 -26.51 -15.61
CA GLY A 634 35.85 -27.70 -16.39
C GLY A 634 34.75 -28.73 -16.06
N VAL A 635 34.02 -29.19 -17.08
CA VAL A 635 32.84 -30.08 -16.93
C VAL A 635 33.25 -31.51 -16.57
N ILE A 636 32.48 -32.23 -15.74
CA ILE A 636 32.22 -33.70 -15.77
C ILE A 636 30.99 -34.03 -14.85
N VAL A 637 30.02 -34.92 -15.13
CA VAL A 637 29.47 -35.57 -16.35
C VAL A 637 28.02 -36.05 -16.05
N ASP A 638 27.12 -35.87 -17.05
CA ASP A 638 25.95 -36.66 -17.52
C ASP A 638 25.13 -37.65 -16.63
N ASN A 639 23.80 -37.68 -16.88
CA ASN A 639 23.12 -38.91 -17.32
C ASN A 639 21.72 -38.68 -17.99
N GLY A 640 21.69 -38.62 -19.34
CA GLY A 640 20.62 -39.11 -20.26
C GLY A 640 19.34 -38.25 -20.47
N GLN A 641 19.10 -37.62 -21.65
CA GLN A 641 18.62 -38.15 -22.97
C GLN A 641 17.08 -38.35 -23.10
N PRO A 642 16.45 -38.30 -24.31
CA PRO A 642 16.57 -37.40 -25.48
C PRO A 642 15.17 -36.90 -26.00
N GLY A 643 14.96 -36.12 -27.08
CA GLY A 643 15.87 -35.32 -27.93
C GLY A 643 15.62 -35.36 -29.47
N GLN A 644 14.50 -34.83 -30.03
CA GLN A 644 14.29 -34.70 -31.51
C GLN A 644 13.37 -33.50 -31.94
N PRO A 645 13.30 -33.07 -33.24
CA PRO A 645 13.95 -31.81 -33.63
C PRO A 645 13.05 -30.78 -34.39
N VAL A 646 13.62 -29.61 -34.71
CA VAL A 646 12.98 -28.54 -35.52
C VAL A 646 13.73 -28.32 -36.84
N VAL A 647 12.99 -28.08 -37.93
CA VAL A 647 13.51 -27.81 -39.29
C VAL A 647 13.01 -26.43 -39.79
N PRO A 648 13.82 -25.61 -40.49
CA PRO A 648 13.46 -24.23 -40.88
C PRO A 648 12.91 -24.10 -42.31
N THR A 649 12.37 -22.92 -42.69
CA THR A 649 12.71 -22.09 -43.90
C THR A 649 11.72 -20.92 -44.11
N GLN A 650 12.12 -19.90 -44.88
CA GLN A 650 11.51 -18.57 -45.07
C GLN A 650 10.44 -18.43 -46.19
N ALA A 651 9.83 -17.23 -46.24
CA ALA A 651 9.42 -16.41 -47.40
C ALA A 651 7.90 -16.22 -47.63
N GLY A 652 7.39 -15.03 -48.02
CA GLY A 652 8.04 -13.72 -48.11
C GLY A 652 7.20 -12.61 -48.79
N LYS A 653 7.74 -11.38 -48.79
CA LYS A 653 7.48 -10.21 -49.69
C LYS A 653 6.03 -9.73 -49.96
N GLN A 654 5.78 -8.45 -49.64
CA GLN A 654 5.69 -7.39 -50.69
C GLN A 654 5.84 -5.96 -50.13
N VAL A 655 6.67 -5.13 -50.77
CA VAL A 655 6.76 -3.67 -50.57
C VAL A 655 7.18 -3.03 -51.91
N THR A 656 6.59 -1.89 -52.26
CA THR A 656 6.98 -1.00 -53.39
C THR A 656 6.71 0.48 -53.02
N PRO A 657 7.40 1.47 -53.62
CA PRO A 657 8.13 2.43 -52.76
C PRO A 657 8.07 3.93 -53.13
N ALA A 658 8.82 4.73 -52.35
CA ALA A 658 9.26 6.13 -52.57
C ALA A 658 8.21 7.24 -52.25
N LYS A 659 8.58 8.47 -51.84
CA LYS A 659 9.84 9.24 -51.98
C LYS A 659 10.22 10.00 -50.69
N ALA A 660 11.49 10.43 -50.61
CA ALA A 660 12.03 11.30 -49.55
C ALA A 660 11.87 12.81 -49.86
N ASN A 661 11.96 13.66 -48.82
CA ASN A 661 12.65 14.97 -48.85
C ASN A 661 12.84 15.55 -47.42
N ASN A 662 13.86 16.40 -47.26
CA ASN A 662 14.34 16.95 -45.98
C ASN A 662 13.53 18.18 -45.49
N ALA A 663 13.41 18.36 -44.17
CA ALA A 663 13.59 19.65 -43.47
C ALA A 663 13.57 19.47 -41.92
N GLN A 664 14.37 20.26 -41.19
CA GLN A 664 14.28 20.39 -39.72
C GLN A 664 13.20 21.40 -39.32
N GLN A 665 12.44 21.11 -38.26
CA GLN A 665 12.06 22.10 -37.22
C GLN A 665 11.46 21.41 -35.99
N LEU A 666 11.69 21.99 -34.79
CA LEU A 666 11.08 21.61 -33.51
C LEU A 666 9.92 22.59 -33.17
N PRO A 667 9.19 22.40 -32.04
CA PRO A 667 7.86 21.81 -32.03
C PRO A 667 6.74 22.85 -31.87
N GLN A 668 5.50 22.51 -32.27
CA GLN A 668 4.31 23.26 -31.85
C GLN A 668 3.21 22.35 -31.30
N THR A 669 2.67 22.79 -30.16
CA THR A 669 1.52 22.23 -29.46
C THR A 669 0.22 22.60 -30.16
N GLY A 670 -0.71 21.65 -30.33
CA GLY A 670 -2.02 21.92 -30.92
C GLY A 670 -3.05 20.87 -30.53
N ASN A 671 -3.68 21.04 -29.36
CA ASN A 671 -4.86 20.27 -28.98
C ASN A 671 -6.10 20.94 -29.59
N ASN A 672 -6.73 20.28 -30.56
CA ASN A 672 -8.00 20.70 -31.13
C ASN A 672 -9.10 19.70 -30.77
N ASN A 673 -10.16 20.17 -30.11
CA ASN A 673 -11.52 19.87 -30.55
C ASN A 673 -12.54 20.84 -29.93
N GLN A 674 -13.50 21.27 -30.74
CA GLN A 674 -14.55 22.23 -30.38
C GLN A 674 -15.87 21.51 -30.09
N ALA A 675 -16.62 22.01 -29.11
CA ALA A 675 -18.09 21.94 -29.12
C ALA A 675 -18.68 23.14 -28.33
N ALA A 676 -19.72 23.74 -28.90
CA ALA A 676 -20.48 24.91 -28.43
C ALA A 676 -20.78 24.92 -26.91
N VAL A 677 -20.64 26.04 -26.16
CA VAL A 677 -21.35 27.34 -26.27
C VAL A 677 -22.86 27.25 -26.05
N LEU A 678 -23.29 27.62 -24.82
CA LEU A 678 -24.58 28.22 -24.38
C LEU A 678 -24.71 27.95 -22.86
N GLY A 679 -24.90 28.92 -21.96
CA GLY A 679 -24.91 30.38 -22.05
C GLY A 679 -24.79 30.99 -20.64
N LEU A 680 -24.37 32.25 -20.54
CA LEU A 680 -24.18 32.95 -19.24
C LEU A 680 -25.53 33.36 -18.60
N GLY A 681 -25.62 33.21 -17.27
CA GLY A 681 -26.74 33.68 -16.46
C GLY A 681 -26.33 33.89 -15.01
N MET A 682 -25.77 35.06 -14.70
CA MET A 682 -25.46 35.48 -13.32
C MET A 682 -26.71 36.01 -12.61
N GLY A 683 -26.78 35.89 -11.27
CA GLY A 683 -27.46 36.90 -10.44
C GLY A 683 -28.22 36.41 -9.22
N ALA A 684 -27.72 36.76 -8.03
CA ALA A 684 -28.40 36.76 -6.72
C ALA A 684 -28.84 35.35 -6.19
N VAL A 685 -28.95 35.11 -4.89
CA VAL A 685 -29.20 36.01 -3.74
C VAL A 685 -28.24 35.69 -2.59
N ALA A 686 -27.72 36.74 -1.94
CA ALA A 686 -27.10 36.66 -0.62
C ALA A 686 -28.05 37.23 0.45
N SER A 687 -27.76 36.91 1.72
CA SER A 687 -28.37 37.43 2.97
C SER A 687 -29.63 36.75 3.53
N LEU A 688 -29.43 36.10 4.68
CA LEU A 688 -30.24 36.02 5.91
C LEU A 688 -29.38 35.18 6.89
N LEU A 689 -28.65 35.74 7.87
CA LEU A 689 -29.14 36.19 9.18
C LEU A 689 -30.22 35.21 9.72
N GLY A 690 -30.03 34.44 10.79
CA GLY A 690 -29.23 34.62 12.01
C GLY A 690 -30.14 34.31 13.21
N LEU A 691 -29.60 34.04 14.42
CA LEU A 691 -30.29 33.50 15.64
C LEU A 691 -30.39 31.95 15.66
N LEU A 692 -30.17 31.21 16.76
CA LEU A 692 -29.87 31.54 18.17
C LEU A 692 -28.71 30.67 18.73
N GLY A 693 -28.08 31.12 19.82
CA GLY A 693 -27.17 30.32 20.66
C GLY A 693 -27.78 29.90 22.00
N LEU A 694 -26.89 29.45 22.92
CA LEU A 694 -27.16 28.91 24.28
C LEU A 694 -27.70 27.45 24.27
N ASN A 695 -27.03 26.47 24.90
CA ASN A 695 -26.61 26.49 26.30
C ASN A 695 -25.38 25.63 26.61
N LYS A 696 -24.60 26.05 27.62
CA LYS A 696 -23.51 25.28 28.23
C LYS A 696 -23.50 25.49 29.74
N LYS A 697 -24.01 24.51 30.53
CA LYS A 697 -23.49 24.14 31.87
C LYS A 697 -24.30 23.04 32.57
N ARG A 698 -23.55 22.03 33.04
CA ARG A 698 -23.59 21.33 34.36
C ARG A 698 -24.92 20.88 34.98
N GLU A 699 -24.98 19.57 35.24
CA GLU A 699 -25.21 18.85 36.52
C GLU A 699 -25.18 17.34 36.17
N ASN A 700 -24.65 16.39 36.95
CA ASN A 700 -23.87 16.38 38.20
C ASN A 700 -22.69 15.41 38.06
#